data_AF-A0A671WJU9-F1
#
_entry.id   AF-A0A671WJU9-F1
#
_cell.length_a   1.000
_cell.length_b   1.000
_cell.length_c   1.000
_cell.angle_alpha   90.00
_cell.angle_beta   90.00
_cell.angle_gamma   90.00
#
_symmetry.space_group_name_H-M   'P 1'
#
loop_
_entity.id
_entity.type
_entity.pdbx_description
1 polymer ?
#
loop_
_entity_poly.entity_id
_entity_poly.type
_entity_poly.pdbx_seq_one_letter_code
_entity_poly.pdbx_strand_id
1 'polypeptide(L)'
;MRSTNLSHAGCEGADEETMEQKSVSDKTDEVTRESVSSIEALVHHFHPSYIAQGGSNVVAPNIIGCNFGNLNISISTGQESNRETADTLQPQRDRVAECQQELKAALRRDYSHFFEGMVAKANKISLNKIYTELYVTEGGSGEVNQEHEVRQIETASRTHVAQEKSIHCNHLFVPQPGRENRIRTVITRGVAGIGKTVSVKKFTLDWAEGKENTNLDFVFPLSFRELNMMKEKTLSLVDLLSEIFPQTRDTGILINGKNEMLFILDGLDESRLSLDFHENELMSDVTQETKVGVLLTNLIRGRLLPRALVWITSRPVASSQIPLEHIDLVTEVRGFNNPQKEEYFRKKISDTSLADRVIKHVKSCRSLHIMCHIPVFCWMAASVLEKKLATADGKDTPKNLTQMYIHFLSLYVDDMEKRLPGRRGSNIDCLRHNIMSLGELAFKELEKGHLIFYESDLNQSGIEVTEASMFSGVYTEIFSEELTLGKEKMFCFVHLSIQEFFAALYVYLRFHNDNFNVLIKKSSSSRRFPFRAASELILYKEAVEKALRCKNGHYDIFLRFLLGLSLESNQTLLKRLMTNTPNQKTRTEIIKHIKDKIRANPSPDRCLNLFHCLNELNDRSLVDEIQNYLRPDHLNRAKLSAAQWATLVFVLLTSEEELSVFELSSYTRSEEGLLRLLPVLKTAQAANVNSCNLTVTCCANLANSISLSQLRELDLGNNNLTDEGIKRLSGGLKSSKLETLRLRSCSLTEPSSGVLASVISSASCHLKVLDLSDNDLLDVGVGKLCGGLGSPRCKLEILILSLCRLTEESCIFLSAAMNSSGLKELDVSYNHPGSSGLQLLSALRDDPQCSLEELRVDECGESRIQPGPMKYAKKLTLDPNTAHRDLSLSEGNRKATRWTEQPYPDHPERFDFWRQVLCMEGLTGRCYWETEWSGRAFIGVAYRRMTRKGEGHDSWLGKNDSSWGLNCNSTGYRTWHRGMETAVAIQLVSNRVGVFLDWPAGKLSFFQVSDGEPTLLHSFHTTFTEPVYPGFRLGWVDSTVYLC
;
A
#
# COMPACT_ATOMS: atom_id res chain seq x y z
N MET A 1 34.85 -6.15 -36.56
CA MET A 1 36.10 -6.60 -37.21
C MET A 1 36.65 -7.78 -36.44
N ARG A 2 37.18 -8.81 -37.13
CA ARG A 2 37.87 -10.02 -36.58
C ARG A 2 37.04 -10.86 -35.58
N SER A 3 36.53 -12.04 -35.97
CA SER A 3 37.23 -13.34 -36.10
C SER A 3 37.84 -13.81 -34.77
N THR A 4 37.46 -14.98 -34.23
CA THR A 4 37.72 -16.31 -34.83
C THR A 4 36.55 -17.31 -34.83
N ASN A 5 36.61 -18.30 -35.74
CA ASN A 5 35.78 -19.51 -35.78
C ASN A 5 36.55 -20.72 -35.17
N LEU A 6 35.82 -21.80 -34.86
CA LEU A 6 36.13 -23.25 -35.05
C LEU A 6 35.19 -24.10 -34.14
N SER A 7 34.62 -25.27 -34.50
CA SER A 7 34.26 -25.89 -35.80
C SER A 7 33.63 -27.29 -35.61
N HIS A 8 32.56 -27.62 -36.35
CA HIS A 8 32.21 -28.95 -36.97
C HIS A 8 32.17 -30.25 -36.10
N ALA A 9 31.48 -31.36 -36.45
CA ALA A 9 30.52 -31.75 -37.52
C ALA A 9 29.53 -32.81 -36.91
N GLY A 10 28.49 -33.35 -37.57
CA GLY A 10 27.96 -33.26 -38.95
C GLY A 10 26.44 -33.55 -38.97
N CYS A 11 25.68 -33.32 -40.05
CA CYS A 11 25.57 -34.12 -41.30
C CYS A 11 24.82 -35.47 -41.10
N GLU A 12 23.86 -35.91 -41.92
CA GLU A 12 23.32 -35.40 -43.20
C GLU A 12 21.97 -36.09 -43.59
N GLY A 13 21.28 -35.62 -44.65
CA GLY A 13 20.07 -36.23 -45.27
C GLY A 13 18.73 -35.64 -44.76
N ALA A 14 17.81 -35.04 -45.53
CA ALA A 14 17.43 -35.07 -46.96
C ALA A 14 16.63 -36.31 -47.41
N ASP A 15 15.35 -36.13 -47.80
CA ASP A 15 14.92 -36.18 -49.21
C ASP A 15 13.43 -35.80 -49.42
N GLU A 16 13.02 -35.76 -50.69
CA GLU A 16 12.03 -34.93 -51.40
C GLU A 16 10.50 -35.13 -51.15
N GLU A 17 9.70 -34.31 -51.85
CA GLU A 17 8.23 -34.28 -51.91
C GLU A 17 7.62 -35.39 -52.78
N THR A 18 6.33 -35.72 -52.59
CA THR A 18 5.35 -35.75 -53.71
C THR A 18 3.88 -35.80 -53.28
N MET A 19 3.01 -35.24 -54.14
CA MET A 19 1.52 -35.28 -54.10
C MET A 19 0.97 -36.49 -54.91
N GLU A 20 -0.34 -36.81 -54.99
CA GLU A 20 -1.55 -36.30 -54.29
C GLU A 20 -2.25 -37.49 -53.52
N GLN A 21 -3.48 -38.00 -53.71
CA GLN A 21 -4.69 -37.67 -54.49
C GLN A 21 -5.97 -38.09 -53.70
N LYS A 22 -7.14 -38.21 -54.34
CA LYS A 22 -8.46 -38.38 -53.68
C LYS A 22 -9.36 -39.46 -54.29
N SER A 23 -10.13 -40.11 -53.43
CA SER A 23 -11.47 -40.70 -53.70
C SER A 23 -12.15 -40.94 -52.33
N VAL A 24 -13.23 -40.28 -51.89
CA VAL A 24 -14.53 -39.87 -52.48
C VAL A 24 -15.55 -41.01 -52.59
N SER A 25 -16.35 -41.17 -51.53
CA SER A 25 -17.79 -41.53 -51.53
C SER A 25 -18.33 -41.29 -50.10
N ASP A 26 -18.98 -40.18 -49.77
CA ASP A 26 -20.33 -39.73 -50.18
C ASP A 26 -21.47 -40.36 -49.35
N LYS A 27 -22.10 -39.56 -48.46
CA LYS A 27 -23.55 -39.23 -48.50
C LYS A 27 -24.05 -38.32 -47.36
N THR A 28 -24.88 -37.34 -47.75
CA THR A 28 -26.04 -36.72 -47.04
C THR A 28 -25.85 -36.21 -45.60
N ASP A 29 -25.89 -34.89 -45.32
CA ASP A 29 -27.08 -33.99 -45.19
C ASP A 29 -27.66 -33.98 -43.74
N GLU A 30 -28.20 -32.89 -43.16
CA GLU A 30 -28.05 -31.43 -43.33
C GLU A 30 -28.68 -30.74 -42.08
N VAL A 31 -28.67 -29.39 -42.01
CA VAL A 31 -29.47 -28.52 -41.11
C VAL A 31 -29.01 -28.44 -39.63
N THR A 32 -29.47 -27.40 -38.95
CA THR A 32 -28.88 -26.79 -37.74
C THR A 32 -29.90 -26.56 -36.61
N ARG A 33 -29.34 -26.17 -35.45
CA ARG A 33 -29.87 -25.24 -34.42
C ARG A 33 -30.63 -25.76 -33.19
N GLU A 34 -30.32 -24.99 -32.13
CA GLU A 34 -31.12 -24.64 -30.97
C GLU A 34 -31.27 -25.62 -29.80
N SER A 35 -31.43 -25.00 -28.63
CA SER A 35 -31.40 -25.57 -27.29
C SER A 35 -32.79 -25.57 -26.67
N VAL A 36 -33.13 -26.55 -25.85
CA VAL A 36 -34.10 -26.36 -24.75
C VAL A 36 -33.89 -27.40 -23.64
N SER A 37 -34.54 -27.16 -22.50
CA SER A 37 -34.43 -27.88 -21.22
C SER A 37 -35.06 -29.28 -21.18
N SER A 38 -34.52 -30.09 -20.26
CA SER A 38 -35.22 -30.99 -19.32
C SER A 38 -36.51 -31.70 -19.72
N ILE A 39 -36.52 -33.04 -19.59
CA ILE A 39 -37.56 -33.81 -18.83
C ILE A 39 -37.04 -35.22 -18.51
N GLU A 40 -37.60 -35.84 -17.47
CA GLU A 40 -37.21 -37.15 -16.92
C GLU A 40 -37.89 -38.33 -17.65
N ALA A 41 -37.22 -39.47 -17.76
CA ALA A 41 -37.88 -40.79 -17.89
C ALA A 41 -36.97 -41.97 -17.47
N LEU A 42 -37.61 -42.94 -16.80
CA LEU A 42 -37.19 -44.26 -16.32
C LEU A 42 -35.87 -44.86 -16.89
N VAL A 43 -34.86 -45.16 -16.07
CA VAL A 43 -34.73 -46.30 -15.12
C VAL A 43 -34.26 -47.62 -15.74
N HIS A 44 -33.09 -48.08 -15.28
CA HIS A 44 -32.84 -49.48 -14.91
C HIS A 44 -31.85 -49.51 -13.72
N HIS A 45 -32.33 -49.89 -12.53
CA HIS A 45 -31.44 -50.16 -11.39
C HIS A 45 -30.81 -51.54 -11.56
N PHE A 46 -29.51 -51.59 -11.83
CA PHE A 46 -28.76 -52.84 -11.90
C PHE A 46 -28.23 -53.21 -10.50
N HIS A 47 -28.52 -54.43 -10.04
CA HIS A 47 -28.10 -54.94 -8.72
C HIS A 47 -27.38 -56.29 -8.88
N PRO A 48 -26.09 -56.29 -9.23
CA PRO A 48 -25.32 -57.52 -9.35
C PRO A 48 -24.91 -58.01 -7.95
N SER A 49 -25.18 -59.29 -7.66
CA SER A 49 -24.63 -59.97 -6.48
C SER A 49 -23.62 -61.02 -6.92
N TYR A 50 -22.48 -61.07 -6.24
CA TYR A 50 -21.41 -62.02 -6.53
C TYR A 50 -21.11 -62.82 -5.25
N ILE A 51 -21.11 -64.15 -5.36
CA ILE A 51 -20.81 -65.08 -4.27
C ILE A 51 -19.60 -65.90 -4.69
N ALA A 52 -18.57 -65.91 -3.84
CA ALA A 52 -17.34 -66.68 -4.07
C ALA A 52 -17.09 -67.63 -2.90
N GLN A 53 -16.96 -68.92 -3.20
CA GLN A 53 -16.51 -69.93 -2.24
C GLN A 53 -15.02 -70.23 -2.48
N GLY A 54 -14.19 -70.04 -1.45
CA GLY A 54 -12.83 -70.58 -1.39
C GLY A 54 -11.79 -70.01 -2.37
N GLY A 55 -10.98 -69.04 -1.91
CA GLY A 55 -9.59 -68.88 -2.36
C GLY A 55 -9.31 -68.48 -3.82
N SER A 56 -10.30 -68.00 -4.56
CA SER A 56 -10.15 -67.61 -5.98
C SER A 56 -10.36 -66.11 -6.20
N ASN A 57 -9.51 -65.49 -7.04
CA ASN A 57 -9.67 -64.08 -7.42
C ASN A 57 -10.90 -63.88 -8.31
N VAL A 58 -11.73 -62.89 -7.96
CA VAL A 58 -12.86 -62.44 -8.79
C VAL A 58 -12.47 -61.13 -9.48
N VAL A 59 -12.47 -61.12 -10.82
CA VAL A 59 -12.27 -59.91 -11.62
C VAL A 59 -13.63 -59.41 -12.10
N ALA A 60 -14.03 -58.22 -11.65
CA ALA A 60 -15.27 -57.58 -12.10
C ALA A 60 -15.07 -56.90 -13.48
N PRO A 61 -16.10 -56.88 -14.35
CA PRO A 61 -16.03 -56.16 -15.62
C PRO A 61 -16.03 -54.65 -15.40
N ASN A 62 -15.29 -53.93 -16.24
CA ASN A 62 -15.18 -52.47 -16.17
C ASN A 62 -16.42 -51.81 -16.78
N ILE A 63 -17.17 -51.01 -16.00
CA ILE A 63 -18.39 -50.32 -16.42
C ILE A 63 -18.28 -48.85 -16.04
N ILE A 64 -18.38 -47.96 -17.03
CA ILE A 64 -18.22 -46.51 -16.87
C ILE A 64 -19.57 -45.83 -17.14
N GLY A 65 -19.99 -44.91 -16.27
CA GLY A 65 -21.13 -44.02 -16.53
C GLY A 65 -22.43 -44.27 -15.76
N CYS A 66 -22.40 -44.87 -14.56
CA CYS A 66 -23.58 -45.01 -13.69
C CYS A 66 -23.26 -44.74 -12.21
N ASN A 67 -24.22 -44.15 -11.49
CA ASN A 67 -24.15 -43.98 -10.02
C ASN A 67 -24.60 -45.27 -9.31
N PHE A 68 -23.83 -45.70 -8.30
CA PHE A 68 -24.15 -46.89 -7.50
C PHE A 68 -24.71 -46.52 -6.12
N GLY A 69 -25.81 -47.17 -5.73
CA GLY A 69 -26.26 -47.24 -4.35
C GLY A 69 -25.92 -48.61 -3.75
N ASN A 70 -24.99 -48.63 -2.79
CA ASN A 70 -24.55 -49.77 -1.96
C ASN A 70 -24.23 -51.10 -2.68
N LEU A 71 -22.93 -51.44 -2.75
CA LEU A 71 -22.45 -52.70 -3.28
C LEU A 71 -22.19 -53.71 -2.13
N ASN A 72 -23.05 -54.74 -2.01
CA ASN A 72 -22.95 -55.77 -0.97
C ASN A 72 -22.08 -56.95 -1.43
N ILE A 73 -21.03 -57.26 -0.67
CA ILE A 73 -20.18 -58.44 -0.84
C ILE A 73 -20.29 -59.29 0.42
N SER A 74 -20.68 -60.57 0.27
CA SER A 74 -20.78 -61.52 1.38
C SER A 74 -19.75 -62.64 1.20
N ILE A 75 -18.87 -62.79 2.20
CA ILE A 75 -17.82 -63.81 2.23
C ILE A 75 -18.15 -64.78 3.36
N SER A 76 -18.55 -66.01 3.01
CA SER A 76 -18.82 -67.07 3.97
C SER A 76 -17.56 -67.91 4.22
N THR A 77 -16.75 -67.52 5.22
CA THR A 77 -15.69 -68.39 5.72
C THR A 77 -16.28 -69.50 6.60
N GLY A 78 -16.05 -70.75 6.22
CA GLY A 78 -16.41 -71.91 7.05
C GLY A 78 -15.63 -71.93 8.36
N GLN A 79 -16.25 -72.42 9.43
CA GLN A 79 -15.60 -72.58 10.73
C GLN A 79 -14.72 -73.84 10.74
N GLU A 80 -13.41 -73.67 10.63
CA GLU A 80 -12.45 -74.61 11.23
C GLU A 80 -11.55 -73.87 12.22
N SER A 81 -11.03 -74.59 13.21
CA SER A 81 -10.64 -74.03 14.49
C SER A 81 -9.21 -73.49 14.54
N ASN A 82 -9.08 -72.20 14.84
CA ASN A 82 -7.89 -71.62 15.49
C ASN A 82 -8.34 -70.60 16.54
N ARG A 83 -8.60 -71.07 17.77
CA ARG A 83 -9.16 -70.24 18.87
C ARG A 83 -8.12 -69.43 19.66
N GLU A 84 -6.82 -69.66 19.46
CA GLU A 84 -5.77 -69.15 20.36
C GLU A 84 -5.19 -67.77 20.00
N THR A 85 -5.65 -67.14 18.91
CA THR A 85 -5.18 -65.80 18.48
C THR A 85 -6.27 -64.73 18.35
N ALA A 86 -7.55 -65.10 18.45
CA ALA A 86 -8.67 -64.15 18.39
C ALA A 86 -8.90 -63.44 19.74
N ASP A 87 -8.95 -64.22 20.83
CA ASP A 87 -9.28 -63.73 22.17
C ASP A 87 -8.20 -62.83 22.79
N THR A 88 -6.99 -62.79 22.23
CA THR A 88 -5.91 -61.85 22.60
C THR A 88 -5.97 -60.52 21.84
N LEU A 89 -6.49 -60.51 20.61
CA LEU A 89 -6.58 -59.29 19.79
C LEU A 89 -7.76 -58.40 20.17
N GLN A 90 -8.85 -58.98 20.67
CA GLN A 90 -10.03 -58.24 21.11
C GLN A 90 -9.72 -57.28 22.30
N PRO A 91 -9.22 -57.75 23.46
CA PRO A 91 -8.89 -56.85 24.59
C PRO A 91 -7.75 -55.88 24.27
N GLN A 92 -6.86 -56.19 23.30
CA GLN A 92 -5.85 -55.23 22.86
C GLN A 92 -6.47 -54.08 22.05
N ARG A 93 -7.48 -54.35 21.20
CA ARG A 93 -8.24 -53.31 20.50
C ARG A 93 -9.03 -52.44 21.46
N ASP A 94 -9.67 -53.04 22.46
CA ASP A 94 -10.48 -52.33 23.44
C ASP A 94 -9.60 -51.35 24.25
N ARG A 95 -8.42 -51.79 24.71
CA ARG A 95 -7.41 -50.91 25.37
C ARG A 95 -6.91 -49.76 24.48
N VAL A 96 -6.71 -50.01 23.19
CA VAL A 96 -6.26 -48.96 22.24
C VAL A 96 -7.37 -47.92 22.03
N ALA A 97 -8.63 -48.34 21.97
CA ALA A 97 -9.78 -47.43 21.89
C ALA A 97 -9.98 -46.64 23.19
N GLU A 98 -9.84 -47.28 24.36
CA GLU A 98 -9.90 -46.66 25.68
C GLU A 98 -8.81 -45.58 25.83
N CYS A 99 -7.54 -45.93 25.56
CA CYS A 99 -6.41 -45.00 25.49
C CYS A 99 -6.70 -43.80 24.58
N GLN A 100 -7.27 -44.02 23.39
CA GLN A 100 -7.61 -42.93 22.47
C GLN A 100 -8.65 -41.98 23.08
N GLN A 101 -9.67 -42.48 23.77
CA GLN A 101 -10.67 -41.65 24.44
C GLN A 101 -10.09 -40.91 25.65
N GLU A 102 -9.23 -41.55 26.45
CA GLU A 102 -8.56 -40.88 27.57
C GLU A 102 -7.61 -39.76 27.10
N LEU A 103 -6.81 -40.01 26.06
CA LEU A 103 -5.94 -39.00 25.46
C LEU A 103 -6.75 -37.83 24.89
N LYS A 104 -7.85 -38.10 24.16
CA LYS A 104 -8.76 -37.06 23.67
C LYS A 104 -9.40 -36.29 24.83
N ALA A 105 -9.77 -36.94 25.93
CA ALA A 105 -10.30 -36.29 27.12
C ALA A 105 -9.25 -35.42 27.84
N ALA A 106 -7.98 -35.85 27.87
CA ALA A 106 -6.87 -35.05 28.40
C ALA A 106 -6.62 -33.80 27.55
N LEU A 107 -6.37 -33.96 26.24
CA LEU A 107 -6.08 -32.83 25.35
C LEU A 107 -7.27 -31.84 25.23
N ARG A 108 -8.52 -32.33 25.32
CA ARG A 108 -9.70 -31.46 25.50
C ARG A 108 -9.59 -30.63 26.79
N ARG A 109 -9.27 -31.24 27.94
CA ARG A 109 -9.16 -30.54 29.23
C ARG A 109 -8.10 -29.44 29.17
N ASP A 110 -6.96 -29.74 28.54
CA ASP A 110 -5.75 -28.93 28.66
C ASP A 110 -5.69 -27.82 27.60
N TYR A 111 -6.31 -28.00 26.42
CA TYR A 111 -6.34 -26.99 25.34
C TYR A 111 -7.69 -26.31 25.10
N SER A 112 -8.79 -26.75 25.72
CA SER A 112 -10.11 -26.09 25.60
C SER A 112 -10.11 -24.63 26.08
N HIS A 113 -9.16 -24.25 26.94
CA HIS A 113 -9.08 -22.93 27.55
C HIS A 113 -7.72 -22.28 27.32
N PHE A 114 -7.75 -20.99 27.00
CA PHE A 114 -6.59 -20.10 26.99
C PHE A 114 -6.60 -19.24 28.25
N PHE A 115 -5.44 -19.04 28.88
CA PHE A 115 -5.27 -18.11 30.00
C PHE A 115 -4.95 -16.72 29.44
N GLU A 116 -5.77 -15.73 29.75
CA GLU A 116 -5.59 -14.38 29.23
C GLU A 116 -5.12 -13.38 30.31
N GLY A 117 -4.00 -12.71 30.02
CA GLY A 117 -3.44 -11.66 30.86
C GLY A 117 -2.75 -12.14 32.13
N MET A 118 -2.44 -11.18 33.01
CA MET A 118 -1.51 -11.34 34.13
C MET A 118 -2.05 -12.21 35.29
N VAL A 119 -3.28 -12.73 35.19
CA VAL A 119 -3.98 -13.43 36.29
C VAL A 119 -4.12 -14.91 35.95
N ALA A 120 -3.02 -15.65 36.09
CA ALA A 120 -2.80 -17.03 35.64
C ALA A 120 -3.78 -18.13 36.14
N LYS A 121 -4.83 -17.78 36.90
CA LYS A 121 -5.89 -18.72 37.35
C LYS A 121 -7.33 -18.20 37.25
N ALA A 122 -7.58 -16.91 36.99
CA ALA A 122 -8.93 -16.35 37.03
C ALA A 122 -9.62 -16.31 35.65
N ASN A 123 -8.93 -15.77 34.63
CA ASN A 123 -9.52 -15.52 33.31
C ASN A 123 -9.22 -16.67 32.34
N LYS A 124 -9.95 -17.79 32.47
CA LYS A 124 -9.99 -18.85 31.46
C LYS A 124 -10.98 -18.48 30.36
N ILE A 125 -10.50 -18.26 29.14
CA ILE A 125 -11.35 -18.02 27.96
C ILE A 125 -11.35 -19.29 27.11
N SER A 126 -12.51 -19.75 26.63
CA SER A 126 -12.57 -20.90 25.72
C SER A 126 -11.82 -20.59 24.42
N LEU A 127 -10.87 -21.44 24.03
CA LEU A 127 -10.08 -21.27 22.81
C LEU A 127 -10.99 -21.17 21.58
N ASN A 128 -12.03 -22.01 21.52
CA ASN A 128 -13.03 -22.00 20.45
C ASN A 128 -13.82 -20.68 20.33
N LYS A 129 -13.93 -19.86 21.38
CA LYS A 129 -14.61 -18.55 21.32
C LYS A 129 -13.72 -17.46 20.73
N ILE A 130 -12.43 -17.45 21.07
CA ILE A 130 -11.49 -16.37 20.72
C ILE A 130 -10.60 -16.70 19.51
N TYR A 131 -10.44 -17.98 19.16
CA TYR A 131 -9.62 -18.39 18.03
C TYR A 131 -10.13 -17.75 16.73
N THR A 132 -9.19 -17.16 16.01
CA THR A 132 -9.36 -16.54 14.70
C THR A 132 -8.32 -17.19 13.80
N GLU A 133 -8.71 -17.58 12.59
CA GLU A 133 -7.81 -18.29 11.69
C GLU A 133 -6.60 -17.43 11.32
N LEU A 134 -5.44 -18.06 11.12
CA LEU A 134 -4.22 -17.39 10.68
C LEU A 134 -4.06 -17.52 9.17
N TYR A 135 -3.66 -16.46 8.50
CA TYR A 135 -3.24 -16.53 7.12
C TYR A 135 -1.88 -17.25 7.03
N VAL A 136 -1.90 -18.47 6.50
CA VAL A 136 -0.72 -19.32 6.25
C VAL A 136 -0.60 -19.56 4.75
N THR A 137 0.62 -19.50 4.22
CA THR A 137 0.94 -19.73 2.80
C THR A 137 2.12 -20.70 2.63
N GLU A 138 2.32 -21.21 1.41
CA GLU A 138 3.46 -22.08 1.09
C GLU A 138 4.78 -21.29 1.06
N GLY A 139 5.79 -21.77 1.76
CA GLY A 139 7.03 -21.03 2.02
C GLY A 139 7.96 -20.97 0.82
N GLY A 140 7.91 -19.86 0.08
CA GLY A 140 8.83 -19.58 -1.03
C GLY A 140 10.21 -19.07 -0.58
N SER A 141 11.26 -19.50 -1.28
CA SER A 141 12.69 -19.25 -1.02
C SER A 141 13.28 -19.95 0.22
N GLY A 142 14.51 -20.44 0.07
CA GLY A 142 15.26 -21.14 1.12
C GLY A 142 16.12 -20.23 2.01
N GLU A 143 16.04 -18.91 1.83
CA GLU A 143 16.90 -17.96 2.53
C GLU A 143 16.38 -17.65 3.95
N VAL A 144 17.27 -17.73 4.94
CA VAL A 144 16.95 -17.34 6.32
C VAL A 144 16.99 -15.81 6.40
N ASN A 145 15.83 -15.16 6.33
CA ASN A 145 15.74 -13.72 6.51
C ASN A 145 16.19 -13.31 7.93
N GLN A 146 17.24 -12.50 8.01
CA GLN A 146 17.86 -12.02 9.25
C GLN A 146 17.35 -10.65 9.71
N GLU A 147 16.38 -10.05 8.99
CA GLU A 147 15.80 -8.76 9.37
C GLU A 147 14.91 -8.84 10.61
N HIS A 148 14.81 -7.72 11.33
CA HIS A 148 13.97 -7.57 12.51
C HIS A 148 12.50 -7.95 12.25
N GLU A 149 11.86 -8.66 13.18
CA GLU A 149 10.52 -9.25 13.01
C GLU A 149 9.47 -8.21 12.55
N VAL A 150 9.54 -6.96 13.04
CA VAL A 150 8.62 -5.89 12.64
C VAL A 150 8.83 -5.41 11.20
N ARG A 151 10.04 -5.47 10.65
CA ARG A 151 10.25 -5.20 9.21
C ARG A 151 9.61 -6.26 8.33
N GLN A 152 9.62 -7.52 8.77
CA GLN A 152 8.97 -8.62 8.06
C GLN A 152 7.45 -8.36 7.99
N ILE A 153 6.82 -7.86 9.07
CA ILE A 153 5.43 -7.35 9.06
C ILE A 153 5.25 -6.19 8.07
N GLU A 154 6.09 -5.14 8.18
CA GLU A 154 5.97 -3.93 7.37
C GLU A 154 6.10 -4.24 5.88
N THR A 155 7.01 -5.14 5.50
CA THR A 155 7.19 -5.64 4.12
C THR A 155 6.06 -6.55 3.67
N ALA A 156 5.62 -7.53 4.47
CA ALA A 156 4.47 -8.37 4.15
C ALA A 156 3.17 -7.54 3.96
N SER A 157 3.04 -6.43 4.69
CA SER A 157 1.91 -5.49 4.54
C SER A 157 1.94 -4.62 3.27
N ARG A 158 3.06 -4.64 2.52
CA ARG A 158 3.26 -3.93 1.24
C ARG A 158 3.09 -4.84 0.03
N THR A 159 3.47 -6.11 0.14
CA THR A 159 3.30 -7.09 -0.92
C THR A 159 1.81 -7.34 -1.15
N HIS A 160 1.29 -6.98 -2.32
CA HIS A 160 -0.08 -7.31 -2.67
C HIS A 160 -0.26 -8.83 -2.72
N VAL A 161 -1.10 -9.36 -1.83
CA VAL A 161 -1.37 -10.80 -1.59
C VAL A 161 -2.02 -11.53 -2.79
N ALA A 162 -2.09 -10.89 -3.96
CA ALA A 162 -2.89 -11.30 -5.12
C ALA A 162 -2.43 -12.58 -5.85
N GLN A 163 -1.36 -13.25 -5.38
CA GLN A 163 -0.82 -14.47 -5.99
C GLN A 163 -0.36 -15.55 -5.00
N GLU A 164 -0.42 -15.31 -3.67
CA GLU A 164 -0.08 -16.36 -2.69
C GLU A 164 -1.31 -17.25 -2.39
N LYS A 165 -1.13 -18.57 -2.49
CA LYS A 165 -2.18 -19.55 -2.18
C LYS A 165 -2.20 -19.82 -0.67
N SER A 166 -3.34 -19.54 -0.03
CA SER A 166 -3.54 -19.81 1.39
C SER A 166 -3.77 -21.30 1.67
N ILE A 167 -3.26 -21.79 2.80
CA ILE A 167 -3.38 -23.17 3.26
C ILE A 167 -3.98 -23.16 4.66
N HIS A 168 -5.14 -23.80 4.84
CA HIS A 168 -5.76 -23.99 6.15
C HIS A 168 -4.97 -25.02 6.98
N CYS A 169 -4.83 -24.81 8.30
CA CYS A 169 -3.99 -25.66 9.16
C CYS A 169 -4.39 -27.15 9.16
N ASN A 170 -5.68 -27.48 9.03
CA ASN A 170 -6.12 -28.89 8.93
C ASN A 170 -5.81 -29.52 7.56
N HIS A 171 -5.36 -28.74 6.57
CA HIS A 171 -5.04 -29.22 5.22
C HIS A 171 -3.53 -29.32 4.95
N LEU A 172 -2.67 -29.13 5.97
CA LEU A 172 -1.20 -29.15 5.83
C LEU A 172 -0.64 -30.46 5.25
N PHE A 173 -1.34 -31.59 5.44
CA PHE A 173 -0.95 -32.91 4.96
C PHE A 173 -1.74 -33.40 3.72
N VAL A 174 -2.64 -32.56 3.18
CA VAL A 174 -3.46 -32.90 2.01
C VAL A 174 -2.66 -32.60 0.73
N PRO A 175 -2.47 -33.56 -0.19
CA PRO A 175 -1.76 -33.32 -1.45
C PRO A 175 -2.42 -32.21 -2.27
N GLN A 176 -1.62 -31.24 -2.73
CA GLN A 176 -2.12 -30.19 -3.60
C GLN A 176 -2.31 -30.73 -5.04
N PRO A 177 -3.33 -30.25 -5.80
CA PRO A 177 -3.53 -30.62 -7.20
C PRO A 177 -2.24 -30.39 -8.02
N GLY A 178 -1.68 -31.45 -8.60
CA GLY A 178 -0.44 -31.41 -9.37
C GLY A 178 0.83 -31.86 -8.64
N ARG A 179 0.76 -32.29 -7.36
CA ARG A 179 1.85 -33.05 -6.70
C ARG A 179 1.42 -34.49 -6.43
N GLU A 180 2.22 -35.46 -6.86
CA GLU A 180 1.99 -36.90 -6.65
C GLU A 180 2.60 -37.42 -5.33
N ASN A 181 3.52 -36.67 -4.71
CA ASN A 181 4.23 -37.09 -3.49
C ASN A 181 3.36 -36.94 -2.23
N ARG A 182 3.35 -37.97 -1.37
CA ARG A 182 2.78 -37.93 0.00
C ARG A 182 3.58 -36.95 0.86
N ILE A 183 2.91 -36.00 1.49
CA ILE A 183 3.49 -35.11 2.51
C ILE A 183 3.54 -35.89 3.85
N ARG A 184 4.72 -36.03 4.45
CA ARG A 184 4.92 -36.64 5.78
C ARG A 184 5.43 -35.64 6.81
N THR A 185 6.42 -34.83 6.46
CA THR A 185 7.06 -33.86 7.35
C THR A 185 6.76 -32.43 6.89
N VAL A 186 6.02 -31.68 7.70
CA VAL A 186 5.68 -30.26 7.47
C VAL A 186 6.43 -29.39 8.48
N ILE A 187 7.08 -28.32 8.02
CA ILE A 187 7.60 -27.26 8.90
C ILE A 187 6.81 -25.96 8.71
N THR A 188 6.38 -25.36 9.81
CA THR A 188 5.63 -24.10 9.85
C THR A 188 6.47 -23.01 10.50
N ARG A 189 6.95 -22.09 9.66
CA ARG A 189 7.78 -20.94 10.01
C ARG A 189 6.91 -19.73 10.39
N GLY A 190 7.47 -18.81 11.17
CA GLY A 190 6.88 -17.50 11.44
C GLY A 190 7.53 -16.80 12.63
N VAL A 191 7.34 -15.48 12.75
CA VAL A 191 7.91 -14.63 13.81
C VAL A 191 7.36 -14.96 15.22
N ALA A 192 7.89 -14.30 16.25
CA ALA A 192 7.35 -14.32 17.60
C ALA A 192 5.88 -13.88 17.66
N GLY A 193 5.11 -14.36 18.64
CA GLY A 193 3.72 -13.94 18.88
C GLY A 193 2.71 -14.24 17.76
N ILE A 194 3.13 -14.79 16.61
CA ILE A 194 2.30 -14.93 15.40
C ILE A 194 1.18 -15.97 15.51
N GLY A 195 1.18 -16.80 16.56
CA GLY A 195 0.12 -17.77 16.85
C GLY A 195 0.41 -19.22 16.46
N LYS A 196 1.68 -19.60 16.20
CA LYS A 196 2.11 -20.98 15.90
C LYS A 196 1.57 -21.99 16.92
N THR A 197 2.00 -21.89 18.19
CA THR A 197 1.52 -22.70 19.32
C THR A 197 0.00 -22.64 19.53
N VAL A 198 -0.64 -21.49 19.25
CA VAL A 198 -2.10 -21.34 19.37
C VAL A 198 -2.81 -22.18 18.31
N SER A 199 -2.24 -22.28 17.09
CA SER A 199 -2.76 -23.13 16.02
C SER A 199 -2.49 -24.61 16.25
N VAL A 200 -1.36 -24.99 16.86
CA VAL A 200 -1.11 -26.37 17.33
C VAL A 200 -2.16 -26.79 18.36
N LYS A 201 -2.42 -25.94 19.36
CA LYS A 201 -3.45 -26.19 20.37
C LYS A 201 -4.86 -26.25 19.77
N LYS A 202 -5.18 -25.40 18.80
CA LYS A 202 -6.47 -25.40 18.09
C LYS A 202 -6.67 -26.65 17.24
N PHE A 203 -5.71 -27.01 16.37
CA PHE A 203 -5.73 -28.25 15.57
C PHE A 203 -5.95 -29.46 16.48
N THR A 204 -5.19 -29.55 17.57
CA THR A 204 -5.26 -30.67 18.50
C THR A 204 -6.59 -30.70 19.26
N LEU A 205 -7.15 -29.53 19.60
CA LEU A 205 -8.49 -29.43 20.19
C LEU A 205 -9.59 -29.87 19.20
N ASP A 206 -9.53 -29.51 17.92
CA ASP A 206 -10.54 -29.92 16.94
C ASP A 206 -10.47 -31.43 16.61
N TRP A 207 -9.25 -32.01 16.55
CA TRP A 207 -9.08 -33.47 16.51
C TRP A 207 -9.63 -34.14 17.77
N ALA A 208 -9.31 -33.60 18.94
CA ALA A 208 -9.75 -34.19 20.21
C ALA A 208 -11.27 -34.08 20.38
N GLU A 209 -11.88 -32.96 19.99
CA GLU A 209 -13.34 -32.76 19.94
C GLU A 209 -14.02 -33.58 18.83
N GLY A 210 -13.27 -34.14 17.87
CA GLY A 210 -13.77 -35.01 16.80
C GLY A 210 -14.41 -34.26 15.63
N LYS A 211 -14.08 -32.98 15.45
CA LYS A 211 -14.61 -32.13 14.37
C LYS A 211 -13.87 -32.31 13.06
N GLU A 212 -12.57 -32.50 13.14
CA GLU A 212 -11.61 -32.37 12.05
C GLU A 212 -10.49 -33.40 12.19
N ASN A 213 -9.76 -33.69 11.11
CA ASN A 213 -8.64 -34.65 11.08
C ASN A 213 -9.02 -36.06 11.61
N THR A 214 -10.27 -36.50 11.39
CA THR A 214 -10.84 -37.76 11.89
C THR A 214 -10.17 -39.02 11.32
N ASN A 215 -9.31 -38.86 10.31
CA ASN A 215 -8.43 -39.87 9.73
C ASN A 215 -7.15 -40.15 10.55
N LEU A 216 -6.93 -39.46 11.67
CA LEU A 216 -5.79 -39.68 12.58
C LEU A 216 -6.23 -40.42 13.83
N ASP A 217 -5.59 -41.57 14.09
CA ASP A 217 -5.84 -42.37 15.28
C ASP A 217 -5.28 -41.71 16.54
N PHE A 218 -4.10 -41.07 16.44
CA PHE A 218 -3.43 -40.41 17.57
C PHE A 218 -2.75 -39.10 17.13
N VAL A 219 -2.82 -38.08 17.98
CA VAL A 219 -2.08 -36.82 17.85
C VAL A 219 -1.28 -36.59 19.14
N PHE A 220 0.03 -36.45 19.01
CA PHE A 220 0.97 -36.25 20.12
C PHE A 220 1.61 -34.86 20.02
N PRO A 221 1.06 -33.85 20.72
CA PRO A 221 1.67 -32.52 20.81
C PRO A 221 2.82 -32.52 21.83
N LEU A 222 4.06 -32.44 21.35
CA LEU A 222 5.27 -32.44 22.16
C LEU A 222 5.91 -31.05 22.08
N SER A 223 5.90 -30.28 23.17
CA SER A 223 6.66 -29.02 23.19
C SER A 223 8.15 -29.30 23.37
N PHE A 224 9.01 -28.57 22.66
CA PHE A 224 10.45 -28.57 22.97
C PHE A 224 10.73 -28.10 24.41
N ARG A 225 9.83 -27.35 25.04
CA ARG A 225 9.89 -27.03 26.48
C ARG A 225 9.83 -28.30 27.34
N GLU A 226 8.86 -29.17 27.08
CA GLU A 226 8.65 -30.43 27.81
C GLU A 226 9.77 -31.43 27.51
N LEU A 227 10.14 -31.59 26.23
CA LEU A 227 11.19 -32.50 25.78
C LEU A 227 12.58 -32.16 26.37
N ASN A 228 12.89 -30.88 26.54
CA ASN A 228 14.13 -30.42 27.17
C ASN A 228 14.26 -30.85 28.65
N MET A 229 13.15 -31.06 29.39
CA MET A 229 13.18 -31.60 30.76
C MET A 229 13.75 -33.03 30.81
N MET A 230 13.71 -33.75 29.68
CA MET A 230 14.10 -35.16 29.59
C MET A 230 15.44 -35.36 28.88
N LYS A 231 16.15 -34.28 28.53
CA LYS A 231 17.34 -34.30 27.66
C LYS A 231 18.54 -35.11 28.16
N GLU A 232 18.65 -35.28 29.48
CA GLU A 232 19.72 -36.08 30.12
C GLU A 232 19.27 -37.54 30.41
N LYS A 233 17.96 -37.85 30.28
CA LYS A 233 17.45 -39.22 30.43
C LYS A 233 17.78 -40.05 29.18
N THR A 234 18.05 -41.34 29.36
CA THR A 234 17.76 -42.34 28.31
C THR A 234 16.32 -42.78 28.44
N LEU A 235 15.60 -42.85 27.32
CA LEU A 235 14.20 -43.23 27.23
C LEU A 235 13.98 -43.92 25.87
N SER A 236 13.07 -44.89 25.80
CA SER A 236 12.51 -45.30 24.51
C SER A 236 11.42 -44.31 24.04
N LEU A 237 10.89 -44.49 22.82
CA LEU A 237 9.77 -43.68 22.36
C LEU A 237 8.47 -44.03 23.12
N VAL A 238 8.35 -45.27 23.60
CA VAL A 238 7.23 -45.71 24.46
C VAL A 238 7.30 -45.00 25.82
N ASP A 239 8.49 -44.89 26.42
CA ASP A 239 8.68 -44.24 27.72
C ASP A 239 8.47 -42.72 27.61
N LEU A 240 9.01 -42.10 26.55
CA LEU A 240 8.84 -40.67 26.29
C LEU A 240 7.35 -40.28 26.18
N LEU A 241 6.54 -41.09 25.50
CA LEU A 241 5.10 -40.88 25.47
C LEU A 241 4.43 -41.24 26.80
N SER A 242 4.91 -42.25 27.53
CA SER A 242 4.33 -42.65 28.83
C SER A 242 4.63 -41.69 29.98
N GLU A 243 5.67 -40.87 29.87
CA GLU A 243 6.02 -39.80 30.81
C GLU A 243 5.19 -38.52 30.54
N ILE A 244 4.94 -38.18 29.27
CA ILE A 244 4.21 -36.96 28.85
C ILE A 244 2.69 -37.20 28.81
N PHE A 245 2.27 -38.39 28.37
CA PHE A 245 0.88 -38.84 28.27
C PHE A 245 0.71 -40.18 29.02
N PRO A 246 0.50 -40.16 30.36
CA PRO A 246 0.38 -41.37 31.17
C PRO A 246 -0.69 -42.38 30.69
N GLN A 247 -1.68 -41.91 29.92
CA GLN A 247 -2.73 -42.71 29.28
C GLN A 247 -2.19 -43.71 28.23
N THR A 248 -0.94 -43.54 27.77
CA THR A 248 -0.32 -44.38 26.74
C THR A 248 0.42 -45.60 27.30
N ARG A 249 0.66 -45.64 28.62
CA ARG A 249 1.42 -46.70 29.31
C ARG A 249 0.75 -48.07 29.15
N ASP A 250 1.54 -49.11 28.86
CA ASP A 250 1.10 -50.51 28.71
C ASP A 250 0.03 -50.80 27.63
N THR A 251 -0.24 -49.83 26.74
CA THR A 251 -1.26 -49.94 25.67
C THR A 251 -0.77 -50.63 24.39
N GLY A 252 0.55 -50.60 24.14
CA GLY A 252 1.17 -51.16 22.93
C GLY A 252 0.91 -50.37 21.63
N ILE A 253 0.38 -49.14 21.71
CA ILE A 253 -0.04 -48.34 20.53
C ILE A 253 1.03 -48.15 19.45
N LEU A 254 2.32 -48.09 19.82
CA LEU A 254 3.43 -47.94 18.87
C LEU A 254 3.87 -49.26 18.22
N ILE A 255 3.63 -50.39 18.87
CA ILE A 255 4.21 -51.71 18.53
C ILE A 255 3.53 -52.31 17.29
N ASN A 256 2.22 -52.12 17.15
CA ASN A 256 1.42 -52.77 16.11
C ASN A 256 1.48 -52.07 14.72
N GLY A 257 2.13 -50.92 14.58
CA GLY A 257 2.46 -50.27 13.29
C GLY A 257 1.32 -49.88 12.35
N LYS A 258 0.05 -50.03 12.77
CA LYS A 258 -1.17 -49.88 11.92
C LYS A 258 -1.91 -48.56 12.10
N ASN A 259 -1.63 -47.82 13.17
CA ASN A 259 -2.32 -46.58 13.50
C ASN A 259 -1.72 -45.41 12.70
N GLU A 260 -2.55 -44.54 12.10
CA GLU A 260 -2.05 -43.29 11.52
C GLU A 260 -1.89 -42.24 12.63
N MET A 261 -0.63 -41.85 12.89
CA MET A 261 -0.25 -40.97 13.99
C MET A 261 0.33 -39.65 13.48
N LEU A 262 0.10 -38.56 14.21
CA LEU A 262 0.77 -37.27 13.99
C LEU A 262 1.53 -36.85 15.25
N PHE A 263 2.82 -36.57 15.10
CA PHE A 263 3.65 -35.94 16.13
C PHE A 263 3.81 -34.45 15.81
N ILE A 264 3.43 -33.57 16.75
CA ILE A 264 3.55 -32.12 16.58
C ILE A 264 4.68 -31.63 17.50
N LEU A 265 5.79 -31.19 16.93
CA LEU A 265 6.97 -30.70 17.62
C LEU A 265 6.92 -29.16 17.68
N ASP A 266 6.33 -28.61 18.75
CA ASP A 266 6.09 -27.17 18.88
C ASP A 266 7.28 -26.44 19.54
N GLY A 267 7.76 -25.38 18.88
CA GLY A 267 8.80 -24.49 19.42
C GLY A 267 10.24 -24.94 19.18
N LEU A 268 10.62 -25.34 17.96
CA LEU A 268 12.00 -25.73 17.63
C LEU A 268 13.04 -24.63 17.95
N ASP A 269 12.66 -23.34 17.92
CA ASP A 269 13.51 -22.23 18.38
C ASP A 269 13.82 -22.22 19.89
N GLU A 270 13.21 -23.12 20.65
CA GLU A 270 13.42 -23.33 22.09
C GLU A 270 14.13 -24.67 22.39
N SER A 271 14.51 -25.42 21.36
CA SER A 271 15.25 -26.70 21.50
C SER A 271 16.63 -26.50 22.14
N ARG A 272 16.97 -27.36 23.10
CA ARG A 272 18.32 -27.52 23.67
C ARG A 272 18.87 -28.94 23.44
N LEU A 273 18.27 -29.68 22.51
CA LEU A 273 18.63 -31.04 22.13
C LEU A 273 19.65 -31.02 20.99
N SER A 274 20.61 -31.95 21.01
CA SER A 274 21.57 -32.13 19.90
C SER A 274 20.90 -32.90 18.76
N LEU A 275 20.24 -32.16 17.88
CA LEU A 275 19.51 -32.68 16.73
C LEU A 275 20.46 -32.92 15.54
N ASP A 276 21.45 -33.80 15.72
CA ASP A 276 22.34 -34.18 14.63
C ASP A 276 21.65 -35.11 13.62
N PHE A 277 21.73 -34.80 12.32
CA PHE A 277 21.11 -35.61 11.25
C PHE A 277 22.12 -36.48 10.49
N HIS A 278 23.42 -36.36 10.78
CA HIS A 278 24.51 -37.06 10.13
C HIS A 278 25.18 -38.11 11.04
N GLU A 279 25.57 -37.75 12.26
CA GLU A 279 26.31 -38.61 13.19
C GLU A 279 25.42 -39.45 14.12
N ASN A 280 24.15 -39.08 14.30
CA ASN A 280 23.25 -39.79 15.22
C ASN A 280 22.94 -41.25 14.78
N GLU A 281 22.94 -42.14 15.77
CA GLU A 281 22.69 -43.58 15.64
C GLU A 281 21.39 -43.89 14.88
N LEU A 282 21.41 -44.95 14.07
CA LEU A 282 20.32 -45.31 13.17
C LEU A 282 19.33 -46.25 13.88
N MET A 283 18.24 -45.70 14.40
CA MET A 283 17.23 -46.46 15.15
C MET A 283 15.93 -46.68 14.38
N SER A 284 15.25 -47.79 14.68
CA SER A 284 13.93 -48.13 14.13
C SER A 284 13.00 -48.85 15.12
N ASP A 285 13.55 -49.44 16.18
CA ASP A 285 12.79 -49.98 17.30
C ASP A 285 12.28 -48.84 18.21
N VAL A 286 11.01 -48.89 18.59
CA VAL A 286 10.36 -47.90 19.47
C VAL A 286 10.62 -48.16 20.95
N THR A 287 11.14 -49.34 21.30
CA THR A 287 11.47 -49.79 22.67
C THR A 287 12.94 -49.62 23.02
N GLN A 288 13.79 -49.29 22.06
CA GLN A 288 15.22 -49.02 22.30
C GLN A 288 15.41 -47.68 23.04
N GLU A 289 16.02 -47.74 24.22
CA GLU A 289 16.41 -46.56 24.99
C GLU A 289 17.52 -45.75 24.30
N THR A 290 17.36 -44.43 24.23
CA THR A 290 18.42 -43.50 23.81
C THR A 290 18.13 -42.08 24.34
N LYS A 291 18.99 -41.10 24.00
CA LYS A 291 18.75 -39.68 24.31
C LYS A 291 17.63 -39.10 23.46
N VAL A 292 16.79 -38.23 24.02
CA VAL A 292 15.62 -37.63 23.34
C VAL A 292 15.96 -36.99 21.97
N GLY A 293 17.14 -36.38 21.81
CA GLY A 293 17.59 -35.85 20.52
C GLY A 293 17.74 -36.90 19.41
N VAL A 294 18.14 -38.12 19.75
CA VAL A 294 18.30 -39.26 18.81
C VAL A 294 16.94 -39.85 18.43
N LEU A 295 15.99 -39.90 19.36
CA LEU A 295 14.59 -40.28 19.07
C LEU A 295 13.98 -39.31 18.04
N LEU A 296 14.10 -38.01 18.28
CA LEU A 296 13.49 -36.98 17.41
C LEU A 296 14.13 -36.95 16.01
N THR A 297 15.44 -37.07 15.89
CA THR A 297 16.10 -37.08 14.57
C THR A 297 15.73 -38.34 13.78
N ASN A 298 15.64 -39.52 14.39
CA ASN A 298 15.17 -40.73 13.70
C ASN A 298 13.67 -40.70 13.35
N LEU A 299 12.84 -40.01 14.16
CA LEU A 299 11.42 -39.76 13.86
C LEU A 299 11.22 -38.78 12.69
N ILE A 300 12.00 -37.70 12.64
CA ILE A 300 11.98 -36.72 11.55
C ILE A 300 12.48 -37.36 10.25
N ARG A 301 13.57 -38.14 10.32
CA ARG A 301 14.13 -38.94 9.20
C ARG A 301 13.24 -40.09 8.72
N GLY A 302 12.11 -40.36 9.39
CA GLY A 302 11.19 -41.44 9.03
C GLY A 302 11.73 -42.85 9.22
N ARG A 303 12.79 -43.04 10.01
CA ARG A 303 13.30 -44.37 10.40
C ARG A 303 12.53 -44.93 11.59
N LEU A 304 12.26 -44.07 12.57
CA LEU A 304 11.37 -44.36 13.69
C LEU A 304 9.95 -43.97 13.26
N LEU A 305 9.01 -44.92 13.31
CA LEU A 305 7.63 -44.77 12.82
C LEU A 305 7.52 -44.16 11.39
N PRO A 306 7.87 -44.92 10.33
CA PRO A 306 7.88 -44.40 8.95
C PRO A 306 6.53 -43.82 8.48
N ARG A 307 5.40 -44.42 8.89
CA ARG A 307 4.04 -43.97 8.54
C ARG A 307 3.60 -42.69 9.25
N ALA A 308 4.19 -42.36 10.40
CA ALA A 308 3.75 -41.24 11.21
C ALA A 308 4.02 -39.90 10.53
N LEU A 309 3.04 -39.00 10.60
CA LEU A 309 3.17 -37.62 10.15
C LEU A 309 3.92 -36.80 11.20
N VAL A 310 4.65 -35.78 10.77
CA VAL A 310 5.43 -34.88 11.63
C VAL A 310 5.11 -33.43 11.27
N TRP A 311 4.66 -32.63 12.24
CA TRP A 311 4.47 -31.19 12.10
C TRP A 311 5.43 -30.45 13.05
N ILE A 312 6.32 -29.62 12.53
CA ILE A 312 7.28 -28.85 13.33
C ILE A 312 6.93 -27.37 13.27
N THR A 313 6.90 -26.66 14.41
CA THR A 313 6.80 -25.19 14.41
C THR A 313 8.13 -24.54 14.79
N SER A 314 8.46 -23.42 14.16
CA SER A 314 9.75 -22.74 14.40
C SER A 314 9.74 -21.26 14.01
N ARG A 315 10.69 -20.48 14.51
CA ARG A 315 11.12 -19.22 13.86
C ARG A 315 11.98 -19.53 12.62
N PRO A 316 11.99 -18.66 11.59
CA PRO A 316 12.78 -18.87 10.38
C PRO A 316 14.25 -19.23 10.65
N VAL A 317 14.89 -18.55 11.61
CA VAL A 317 16.30 -18.74 11.98
C VAL A 317 16.60 -20.12 12.58
N ALA A 318 15.71 -20.69 13.40
CA ALA A 318 15.94 -22.01 14.01
C ALA A 318 15.54 -23.16 13.07
N SER A 319 14.70 -22.90 12.07
CA SER A 319 14.25 -23.91 11.10
C SER A 319 15.36 -24.48 10.21
N SER A 320 16.55 -23.86 10.19
CA SER A 320 17.74 -24.39 9.49
C SER A 320 18.48 -25.48 10.27
N GLN A 321 18.08 -25.79 11.51
CA GLN A 321 18.60 -26.96 12.26
C GLN A 321 18.20 -28.30 11.63
N ILE A 322 17.18 -28.31 10.77
CA ILE A 322 16.68 -29.52 10.10
C ILE A 322 17.00 -29.42 8.60
N PRO A 323 17.74 -30.38 8.01
CA PRO A 323 18.00 -30.41 6.58
C PRO A 323 16.71 -30.44 5.74
N LEU A 324 16.70 -29.68 4.64
CA LEU A 324 15.54 -29.62 3.73
C LEU A 324 15.21 -30.98 3.08
N GLU A 325 16.19 -31.89 2.97
CA GLU A 325 16.02 -33.27 2.52
C GLU A 325 15.19 -34.16 3.48
N HIS A 326 14.70 -33.63 4.60
CA HIS A 326 13.81 -34.33 5.53
C HIS A 326 12.45 -33.61 5.69
N ILE A 327 12.13 -32.65 4.81
CA ILE A 327 10.96 -31.77 4.90
C ILE A 327 10.22 -31.75 3.55
N ASP A 328 8.99 -32.27 3.51
CA ASP A 328 8.19 -32.34 2.29
C ASP A 328 7.46 -31.02 1.96
N LEU A 329 7.15 -30.23 3.00
CA LEU A 329 6.44 -28.97 2.87
C LEU A 329 6.95 -27.93 3.88
N VAL A 330 7.33 -26.76 3.36
CA VAL A 330 7.53 -25.53 4.16
C VAL A 330 6.28 -24.67 4.06
N THR A 331 5.77 -24.22 5.20
CA THR A 331 4.68 -23.24 5.29
C THR A 331 5.11 -22.05 6.13
N GLU A 332 4.50 -20.89 5.90
CA GLU A 332 4.78 -19.66 6.63
C GLU A 332 3.50 -19.04 7.17
N VAL A 333 3.46 -18.81 8.49
CA VAL A 333 2.40 -18.06 9.15
C VAL A 333 2.67 -16.57 8.98
N ARG A 334 1.84 -15.89 8.19
CA ARG A 334 1.93 -14.43 8.00
C ARG A 334 1.23 -13.68 9.13
N GLY A 335 0.09 -14.17 9.61
CA GLY A 335 -0.68 -13.58 10.72
C GLY A 335 -2.13 -13.28 10.33
N PHE A 336 -2.71 -12.22 10.90
CA PHE A 336 -4.07 -11.78 10.57
C PHE A 336 -4.11 -10.84 9.36
N ASN A 337 -4.81 -11.24 8.30
CA ASN A 337 -5.25 -10.32 7.24
C ASN A 337 -6.29 -9.30 7.78
N ASN A 338 -6.66 -8.30 6.99
CA ASN A 338 -7.51 -7.21 7.50
C ASN A 338 -8.90 -7.69 7.99
N PRO A 339 -9.63 -8.60 7.30
CA PRO A 339 -10.81 -9.26 7.85
C PRO A 339 -10.57 -9.98 9.19
N GLN A 340 -9.51 -10.80 9.30
CA GLN A 340 -9.18 -11.55 10.52
C GLN A 340 -8.91 -10.62 11.72
N LYS A 341 -8.31 -9.44 11.51
CA LYS A 341 -8.15 -8.44 12.58
C LYS A 341 -9.50 -8.01 13.16
N GLU A 342 -10.46 -7.70 12.30
CA GLU A 342 -11.81 -7.31 12.76
C GLU A 342 -12.56 -8.45 13.43
N GLU A 343 -12.45 -9.66 12.88
CA GLU A 343 -13.01 -10.88 13.45
C GLU A 343 -12.49 -11.11 14.88
N TYR A 344 -11.17 -11.01 15.08
CA TYR A 344 -10.56 -11.11 16.39
C TYR A 344 -11.14 -10.08 17.36
N PHE A 345 -11.19 -8.79 17.00
CA PHE A 345 -11.73 -7.75 17.88
C PHE A 345 -13.22 -7.99 18.24
N ARG A 346 -14.05 -8.43 17.27
CA ARG A 346 -15.48 -8.78 17.51
C ARG A 346 -15.67 -10.07 18.32
N LYS A 347 -14.74 -11.03 18.26
CA LYS A 347 -14.72 -12.22 19.14
C LYS A 347 -14.23 -11.91 20.55
N LYS A 348 -13.27 -10.97 20.66
CA LYS A 348 -12.57 -10.62 21.89
C LYS A 348 -13.38 -9.70 22.81
N ILE A 349 -14.01 -8.66 22.25
CA ILE A 349 -14.80 -7.66 22.98
C ILE A 349 -16.28 -8.03 22.86
N SER A 350 -16.98 -8.16 23.99
CA SER A 350 -18.38 -8.67 23.98
C SER A 350 -19.45 -7.60 23.69
N ASP A 351 -19.10 -6.31 23.75
CA ASP A 351 -19.94 -5.20 23.27
C ASP A 351 -19.58 -4.88 21.81
N THR A 352 -20.52 -5.08 20.89
CA THR A 352 -20.34 -4.84 19.45
C THR A 352 -20.04 -3.36 19.13
N SER A 353 -20.66 -2.42 19.85
CA SER A 353 -20.43 -0.98 19.67
C SER A 353 -19.02 -0.59 20.11
N LEU A 354 -18.56 -1.15 21.24
CA LEU A 354 -17.18 -0.98 21.68
C LEU A 354 -16.18 -1.66 20.73
N ALA A 355 -16.50 -2.86 20.21
CA ALA A 355 -15.67 -3.57 19.24
C ALA A 355 -15.49 -2.78 17.94
N ASP A 356 -16.57 -2.26 17.35
CA ASP A 356 -16.49 -1.45 16.12
C ASP A 356 -15.82 -0.09 16.37
N ARG A 357 -15.95 0.51 17.56
CA ARG A 357 -15.16 1.69 17.98
C ARG A 357 -13.66 1.36 18.08
N VAL A 358 -13.28 0.21 18.64
CA VAL A 358 -11.90 -0.28 18.69
C VAL A 358 -11.36 -0.52 17.28
N ILE A 359 -12.12 -1.21 16.42
CA ILE A 359 -11.75 -1.46 15.02
C ILE A 359 -11.54 -0.15 14.26
N LYS A 360 -12.45 0.83 14.41
CA LYS A 360 -12.31 2.15 13.80
C LYS A 360 -11.05 2.87 14.28
N HIS A 361 -10.77 2.86 15.58
CA HIS A 361 -9.58 3.50 16.17
C HIS A 361 -8.27 2.83 15.73
N VAL A 362 -8.23 1.49 15.73
CA VAL A 362 -7.06 0.74 15.23
C VAL A 362 -6.83 1.01 13.75
N LYS A 363 -7.89 1.07 12.93
CA LYS A 363 -7.79 1.40 11.50
C LYS A 363 -7.25 2.82 11.24
N SER A 364 -7.71 3.84 11.99
CA SER A 364 -7.18 5.20 11.85
C SER A 364 -5.71 5.30 12.25
N CYS A 365 -5.27 4.60 13.30
CA CYS A 365 -3.90 4.66 13.78
C CYS A 365 -3.02 3.61 13.08
N ARG A 366 -2.59 3.90 11.85
CA ARG A 366 -1.96 2.92 10.94
C ARG A 366 -0.77 2.13 11.51
N SER A 367 0.07 2.71 12.37
CA SER A 367 1.12 1.97 13.08
C SER A 367 0.56 0.79 13.89
N LEU A 368 -0.56 1.01 14.60
CA LEU A 368 -1.26 -0.02 15.37
C LEU A 368 -1.90 -1.04 14.42
N HIS A 369 -2.52 -0.61 13.32
CA HIS A 369 -3.11 -1.52 12.32
C HIS A 369 -2.10 -2.44 11.62
N ILE A 370 -0.86 -1.98 11.39
CA ILE A 370 0.24 -2.79 10.87
C ILE A 370 0.66 -3.81 11.92
N MET A 371 0.93 -3.36 13.16
CA MET A 371 1.33 -4.26 14.25
C MET A 371 0.24 -5.33 14.52
N CYS A 372 -1.04 -4.98 14.44
CA CYS A 372 -2.16 -5.93 14.53
C CYS A 372 -2.18 -7.02 13.44
N HIS A 373 -1.20 -7.12 12.54
CA HIS A 373 -0.95 -8.36 11.79
C HIS A 373 -0.56 -9.52 12.72
N ILE A 374 0.15 -9.25 13.83
CA ILE A 374 0.49 -10.26 14.84
C ILE A 374 -0.63 -10.33 15.90
N PRO A 375 -1.19 -11.52 16.21
CA PRO A 375 -2.27 -11.67 17.19
C PRO A 375 -1.94 -11.13 18.59
N VAL A 376 -0.68 -11.19 19.03
CA VAL A 376 -0.27 -10.63 20.33
C VAL A 376 -0.53 -9.12 20.43
N PHE A 377 -0.42 -8.38 19.33
CA PHE A 377 -0.71 -6.94 19.31
C PHE A 377 -2.20 -6.64 19.19
N CYS A 378 -2.99 -7.53 18.57
CA CYS A 378 -4.45 -7.45 18.69
C CYS A 378 -4.90 -7.66 20.14
N TRP A 379 -4.31 -8.62 20.86
CA TRP A 379 -4.59 -8.84 22.29
C TRP A 379 -4.21 -7.63 23.16
N MET A 380 -3.00 -7.08 22.99
CA MET A 380 -2.57 -5.87 23.70
C MET A 380 -3.48 -4.67 23.39
N ALA A 381 -3.78 -4.44 22.10
CA ALA A 381 -4.63 -3.34 21.66
C ALA A 381 -6.06 -3.46 22.18
N ALA A 382 -6.65 -4.66 22.16
CA ALA A 382 -7.97 -4.91 22.75
C ALA A 382 -7.94 -4.60 24.26
N SER A 383 -6.99 -5.18 24.99
CA SER A 383 -6.88 -5.03 26.46
C SER A 383 -6.73 -3.55 26.90
N VAL A 384 -6.01 -2.73 26.13
CA VAL A 384 -5.85 -1.30 26.40
C VAL A 384 -7.06 -0.49 25.93
N LEU A 385 -7.53 -0.70 24.70
CA LEU A 385 -8.59 0.12 24.11
C LEU A 385 -9.97 -0.19 24.67
N GLU A 386 -10.25 -1.43 25.10
CA GLU A 386 -11.49 -1.80 25.79
C GLU A 386 -11.68 -0.96 27.07
N LYS A 387 -10.67 -0.93 27.96
CA LYS A 387 -10.69 -0.10 29.18
C LYS A 387 -10.71 1.42 28.89
N LYS A 388 -10.08 1.87 27.80
CA LYS A 388 -9.94 3.30 27.45
C LYS A 388 -11.11 3.89 26.66
N LEU A 389 -11.80 3.10 25.84
CA LEU A 389 -12.98 3.53 25.07
C LEU A 389 -14.30 3.24 25.80
N ALA A 390 -14.30 2.40 26.84
CA ALA A 390 -15.45 2.23 27.73
C ALA A 390 -15.75 3.50 28.58
N THR A 391 -14.80 4.42 28.74
CA THR A 391 -15.04 5.72 29.40
C THR A 391 -15.43 6.80 28.39
N ALA A 392 -16.31 7.71 28.80
CA ALA A 392 -16.97 8.66 27.90
C ALA A 392 -16.06 9.76 27.32
N ASP A 393 -14.96 10.11 28.01
CA ASP A 393 -14.15 11.29 27.66
C ASP A 393 -13.27 11.14 26.41
N GLY A 394 -12.87 9.92 26.03
CA GLY A 394 -12.14 9.58 24.78
C GLY A 394 -10.73 10.20 24.55
N LYS A 395 -10.35 11.24 25.30
CA LYS A 395 -9.16 12.09 25.06
C LYS A 395 -7.81 11.42 25.31
N ASP A 396 -7.78 10.30 26.04
CA ASP A 396 -6.57 9.60 26.48
C ASP A 396 -6.47 8.18 25.87
N THR A 397 -6.71 8.10 24.56
CA THR A 397 -6.59 6.89 23.75
C THR A 397 -5.25 6.89 23.00
N PRO A 398 -4.49 5.77 22.99
CA PRO A 398 -3.20 5.70 22.30
C PRO A 398 -3.34 5.87 20.79
N LYS A 399 -2.59 6.82 20.22
CA LYS A 399 -2.52 7.06 18.77
C LYS A 399 -1.27 6.44 18.13
N ASN A 400 -0.15 6.46 18.84
CA ASN A 400 1.13 5.92 18.38
C ASN A 400 1.56 4.67 19.18
N LEU A 401 2.61 3.98 18.73
CA LEU A 401 3.00 2.69 19.28
C LEU A 401 3.49 2.83 20.72
N THR A 402 4.22 3.90 21.03
CA THR A 402 4.75 4.16 22.36
C THR A 402 3.65 4.42 23.37
N GLN A 403 2.60 5.18 23.00
CA GLN A 403 1.43 5.38 23.87
C GLN A 403 0.71 4.05 24.18
N MET A 404 0.57 3.16 23.20
CA MET A 404 -0.04 1.84 23.42
C MET A 404 0.70 1.04 24.49
N TYR A 405 2.03 1.04 24.44
CA TYR A 405 2.86 0.33 25.41
C TYR A 405 2.91 1.02 26.78
N ILE A 406 2.86 2.36 26.84
CA ILE A 406 2.76 3.09 28.11
C ILE A 406 1.43 2.83 28.80
N HIS A 407 0.30 2.78 28.07
CA HIS A 407 -0.97 2.39 28.66
C HIS A 407 -1.02 0.91 29.03
N PHE A 408 -0.39 0.01 28.26
CA PHE A 408 -0.25 -1.40 28.64
C PHE A 408 0.56 -1.56 29.95
N LEU A 409 1.69 -0.84 30.09
CA LEU A 409 2.42 -0.73 31.34
C LEU A 409 1.57 -0.12 32.46
N SER A 410 0.70 0.83 32.16
CA SER A 410 -0.24 1.40 33.14
C SER A 410 -1.26 0.37 33.63
N LEU A 411 -1.74 -0.54 32.76
CA LEU A 411 -2.58 -1.68 33.20
C LEU A 411 -1.81 -2.62 34.12
N TYR A 412 -0.55 -2.87 33.80
CA TYR A 412 0.34 -3.72 34.61
C TYR A 412 0.60 -3.11 36.00
N VAL A 413 0.88 -1.81 36.07
CA VAL A 413 1.02 -1.05 37.33
C VAL A 413 -0.28 -1.04 38.13
N ASP A 414 -1.42 -0.76 37.50
CA ASP A 414 -2.74 -0.78 38.13
C ASP A 414 -3.08 -2.14 38.76
N ASP A 415 -2.53 -3.26 38.24
CA ASP A 415 -2.77 -4.60 38.79
C ASP A 415 -1.76 -5.01 39.86
N MET A 416 -0.47 -4.66 39.67
CA MET A 416 0.57 -4.77 40.70
C MET A 416 0.15 -4.08 42.01
N GLU A 417 -0.39 -2.86 41.93
CA GLU A 417 -0.83 -2.09 43.10
C GLU A 417 -1.97 -2.76 43.88
N LYS A 418 -2.76 -3.65 43.26
CA LYS A 418 -3.81 -4.43 43.96
C LYS A 418 -3.27 -5.68 44.67
N ARG A 419 -2.13 -6.22 44.21
CA ARG A 419 -1.54 -7.48 44.71
C ARG A 419 -0.70 -7.28 45.97
N LEU A 420 -0.27 -6.05 46.27
CA LEU A 420 0.67 -5.72 47.34
C LEU A 420 -0.02 -5.05 48.55
N PRO A 421 -0.37 -5.79 49.62
CA PRO A 421 -0.99 -5.23 50.82
C PRO A 421 0.03 -4.46 51.68
N GLY A 422 0.10 -3.13 51.52
CA GLY A 422 1.06 -2.29 52.26
C GLY A 422 0.77 -0.78 52.23
N ARG A 423 1.51 0.00 53.04
CA ARG A 423 1.42 1.47 53.05
C ARG A 423 1.92 2.04 51.71
N ARG A 424 1.16 2.97 51.11
CA ARG A 424 1.43 3.55 49.77
C ARG A 424 2.88 4.03 49.50
N GLY A 425 3.63 4.44 50.52
CA GLY A 425 5.00 4.94 50.36
C GLY A 425 6.00 3.89 49.85
N SER A 426 6.13 2.76 50.56
CA SER A 426 7.08 1.69 50.23
C SER A 426 6.83 1.06 48.85
N ASN A 427 5.56 0.98 48.46
CA ASN A 427 5.14 0.23 47.28
C ASN A 427 5.58 0.93 45.98
N ILE A 428 5.67 2.26 45.96
CA ILE A 428 6.08 3.04 44.78
C ILE A 428 7.58 2.89 44.50
N ASP A 429 8.41 2.85 45.54
CA ASP A 429 9.86 2.74 45.40
C ASP A 429 10.27 1.30 45.02
N CYS A 430 9.60 0.29 45.58
CA CYS A 430 9.66 -1.10 45.10
C CYS A 430 9.24 -1.21 43.62
N LEU A 431 8.07 -0.68 43.24
CA LEU A 431 7.62 -0.69 41.85
C LEU A 431 8.63 -0.05 40.89
N ARG A 432 9.24 1.09 41.28
CA ARG A 432 10.27 1.76 40.48
C ARG A 432 11.54 0.93 40.41
N HIS A 433 11.97 0.29 41.50
CA HIS A 433 13.12 -0.63 41.49
C HIS A 433 12.89 -1.76 40.48
N ASN A 434 11.78 -2.49 40.61
CA ASN A 434 11.58 -3.73 39.85
C ASN A 434 11.36 -3.45 38.35
N ILE A 435 10.73 -2.33 37.98
CA ILE A 435 10.65 -1.86 36.57
C ILE A 435 12.03 -1.48 36.03
N MET A 436 12.89 -0.84 36.84
CA MET A 436 14.26 -0.49 36.43
C MET A 436 15.15 -1.71 36.28
N SER A 437 15.06 -2.68 37.20
CA SER A 437 15.78 -3.96 37.14
C SER A 437 15.38 -4.76 35.89
N LEU A 438 14.07 -4.84 35.59
CA LEU A 438 13.57 -5.53 34.39
C LEU A 438 13.99 -4.82 33.10
N GLY A 439 13.95 -3.48 33.08
CA GLY A 439 14.42 -2.70 31.95
C GLY A 439 15.94 -2.78 31.74
N GLU A 440 16.72 -2.89 32.82
CA GLU A 440 18.18 -3.10 32.72
C GLU A 440 18.49 -4.46 32.09
N LEU A 441 17.80 -5.51 32.52
CA LEU A 441 17.87 -6.85 31.94
C LEU A 441 17.47 -6.84 30.46
N ALA A 442 16.33 -6.24 30.12
CA ALA A 442 15.87 -6.11 28.75
C ALA A 442 16.91 -5.40 27.85
N PHE A 443 17.56 -4.34 28.37
CA PHE A 443 18.62 -3.62 27.66
C PHE A 443 19.90 -4.46 27.53
N LYS A 444 20.35 -5.15 28.59
CA LYS A 444 21.51 -6.07 28.56
C LYS A 444 21.34 -7.12 27.47
N GLU A 445 20.19 -7.80 27.44
CA GLU A 445 19.96 -8.88 26.47
C GLU A 445 19.78 -8.33 25.04
N LEU A 446 19.20 -7.14 24.87
CA LEU A 446 19.17 -6.46 23.58
C LEU A 446 20.58 -6.06 23.08
N GLU A 447 21.50 -5.69 23.97
CA GLU A 447 22.91 -5.45 23.61
C GLU A 447 23.69 -6.74 23.30
N LYS A 448 23.41 -7.85 24.01
CA LYS A 448 23.97 -9.18 23.70
C LYS A 448 23.36 -9.79 22.42
N GLY A 449 22.13 -9.39 22.06
CA GLY A 449 21.34 -9.99 20.98
C GLY A 449 20.58 -11.26 21.38
N HIS A 450 20.32 -11.45 22.67
CA HIS A 450 19.68 -12.64 23.23
C HIS A 450 18.15 -12.51 23.31
N LEU A 451 17.45 -13.63 23.09
CA LEU A 451 16.00 -13.78 23.23
C LEU A 451 15.58 -14.57 24.48
N ILE A 452 16.53 -15.27 25.11
CA ILE A 452 16.34 -16.11 26.30
C ILE A 452 17.41 -15.70 27.33
N PHE A 453 17.01 -15.58 28.58
CA PHE A 453 17.87 -15.21 29.71
C PHE A 453 17.65 -16.12 30.91
N TYR A 454 18.63 -16.14 31.82
CA TYR A 454 18.68 -17.07 32.93
C TYR A 454 18.36 -16.40 34.27
N GLU A 455 18.11 -17.20 35.30
CA GLU A 455 17.98 -16.73 36.67
C GLU A 455 19.26 -16.06 37.20
N SER A 456 20.45 -16.38 36.68
CA SER A 456 21.65 -15.58 36.95
C SER A 456 21.59 -14.18 36.33
N ASP A 457 20.95 -13.97 35.18
CA ASP A 457 20.76 -12.64 34.59
C ASP A 457 19.70 -11.83 35.36
N LEU A 458 18.66 -12.48 35.89
CA LEU A 458 17.69 -11.89 36.84
C LEU A 458 18.40 -11.44 38.13
N ASN A 459 19.14 -12.35 38.78
CA ASN A 459 19.86 -12.09 40.03
C ASN A 459 20.95 -11.01 39.83
N GLN A 460 21.70 -11.04 38.72
CA GLN A 460 22.66 -9.98 38.33
C GLN A 460 22.01 -8.63 37.97
N SER A 461 20.68 -8.60 37.79
CA SER A 461 19.92 -7.38 37.54
C SER A 461 19.09 -6.94 38.75
N GLY A 462 19.17 -7.66 39.88
CA GLY A 462 18.45 -7.33 41.11
C GLY A 462 16.95 -7.63 41.03
N ILE A 463 16.58 -8.83 40.58
CA ILE A 463 15.21 -9.35 40.64
C ILE A 463 15.26 -10.71 41.35
N GLU A 464 14.59 -10.85 42.49
CA GLU A 464 14.43 -12.17 43.11
C GLU A 464 13.41 -13.03 42.33
N VAL A 465 13.60 -14.36 42.33
CA VAL A 465 12.70 -15.30 41.64
C VAL A 465 11.29 -15.33 42.26
N THR A 466 11.16 -14.95 43.53
CA THR A 466 9.89 -14.67 44.22
C THR A 466 9.15 -13.52 43.54
N GLU A 467 9.84 -12.40 43.28
CA GLU A 467 9.30 -11.24 42.58
C GLU A 467 9.08 -11.47 41.09
N ALA A 468 9.86 -12.37 40.46
CA ALA A 468 9.69 -12.72 39.05
C ALA A 468 8.27 -13.22 38.73
N SER A 469 7.61 -13.89 39.69
CA SER A 469 6.22 -14.32 39.58
C SER A 469 5.22 -13.16 39.38
N MET A 470 5.57 -11.94 39.80
CA MET A 470 4.72 -10.76 39.61
C MET A 470 4.63 -10.35 38.13
N PHE A 471 5.71 -10.53 37.35
CA PHE A 471 5.84 -10.12 35.94
C PHE A 471 5.28 -11.13 34.93
N SER A 472 4.51 -12.11 35.39
CA SER A 472 3.81 -13.09 34.56
C SER A 472 2.96 -12.40 33.47
N GLY A 473 3.31 -12.64 32.20
CA GLY A 473 2.66 -12.03 31.03
C GLY A 473 3.42 -10.86 30.40
N VAL A 474 4.50 -10.37 31.02
CA VAL A 474 5.52 -9.53 30.36
C VAL A 474 6.61 -10.40 29.75
N TYR A 475 7.03 -11.42 30.51
CA TYR A 475 7.81 -12.56 30.04
C TYR A 475 7.11 -13.87 30.40
N THR A 476 7.50 -14.95 29.73
CA THR A 476 7.17 -16.32 30.11
C THR A 476 8.38 -16.98 30.76
N GLU A 477 8.19 -17.53 31.96
CA GLU A 477 9.03 -18.61 32.49
C GLU A 477 8.92 -19.80 31.53
N ILE A 478 10.06 -20.36 31.15
CA ILE A 478 10.15 -21.49 30.22
C ILE A 478 10.42 -22.78 31.00
N PHE A 479 11.13 -22.70 32.13
CA PHE A 479 11.56 -23.84 32.96
C PHE A 479 11.54 -23.53 34.46
N SER A 480 11.05 -24.50 35.24
CA SER A 480 11.41 -24.72 36.64
C SER A 480 11.71 -26.20 36.85
N GLU A 481 12.85 -26.52 37.44
CA GLU A 481 13.32 -27.88 37.74
C GLU A 481 13.93 -27.86 39.15
N GLU A 482 13.65 -28.86 39.99
CA GLU A 482 14.12 -28.89 41.39
C GLU A 482 14.49 -30.32 41.81
N LEU A 483 15.29 -30.44 42.88
CA LEU A 483 15.75 -31.69 43.51
C LEU A 483 16.81 -32.52 42.76
N THR A 484 17.83 -31.88 42.16
CA THR A 484 19.25 -32.25 42.46
C THR A 484 20.26 -31.20 42.01
N LEU A 485 20.98 -30.61 42.99
CA LEU A 485 22.29 -29.95 42.87
C LEU A 485 22.65 -29.25 41.53
N GLY A 486 22.05 -28.09 41.28
CA GLY A 486 22.69 -26.99 40.54
C GLY A 486 22.49 -26.93 39.03
N LYS A 487 21.31 -26.44 38.61
CA LYS A 487 21.07 -25.70 37.36
C LYS A 487 19.94 -24.69 37.58
N GLU A 488 19.67 -23.85 36.58
CA GLU A 488 19.14 -22.50 36.76
C GLU A 488 17.94 -22.23 35.83
N LYS A 489 16.94 -21.50 36.32
CA LYS A 489 15.69 -21.20 35.59
C LYS A 489 15.91 -20.33 34.35
N MET A 490 14.95 -20.38 33.42
CA MET A 490 15.05 -19.74 32.09
C MET A 490 13.76 -19.03 31.69
N PHE A 491 13.91 -17.87 31.04
CA PHE A 491 12.85 -16.91 30.78
C PHE A 491 13.02 -16.25 29.40
N CYS A 492 11.93 -15.81 28.79
CA CYS A 492 11.95 -14.97 27.57
C CYS A 492 10.80 -13.96 27.55
N PHE A 493 11.01 -12.78 26.96
CA PHE A 493 9.93 -11.81 26.75
C PHE A 493 8.90 -12.36 25.75
N VAL A 494 7.61 -12.09 25.99
CA VAL A 494 6.50 -12.63 25.17
C VAL A 494 6.61 -12.23 23.68
N HIS A 495 7.22 -11.08 23.40
CA HIS A 495 7.60 -10.63 22.07
C HIS A 495 8.82 -9.68 22.14
N LEU A 496 9.68 -9.66 21.12
CA LEU A 496 10.91 -8.86 21.10
C LEU A 496 10.66 -7.35 21.32
N SER A 497 9.61 -6.80 20.73
CA SER A 497 9.21 -5.40 20.95
C SER A 497 8.85 -5.06 22.41
N ILE A 498 8.51 -6.03 23.26
CA ILE A 498 8.30 -5.81 24.70
C ILE A 498 9.66 -5.63 25.39
N GLN A 499 10.65 -6.47 25.04
CA GLN A 499 12.04 -6.30 25.45
C GLN A 499 12.60 -4.94 24.98
N GLU A 500 12.37 -4.56 23.72
CA GLU A 500 12.79 -3.24 23.20
C GLU A 500 12.12 -2.06 23.94
N PHE A 501 10.84 -2.17 24.30
CA PHE A 501 10.14 -1.14 25.07
C PHE A 501 10.71 -1.00 26.48
N PHE A 502 10.90 -2.10 27.21
CA PHE A 502 11.50 -2.05 28.56
C PHE A 502 12.97 -1.60 28.52
N ALA A 503 13.73 -1.98 27.49
CA ALA A 503 15.07 -1.47 27.25
C ALA A 503 15.08 0.05 26.99
N ALA A 504 14.19 0.54 26.12
CA ALA A 504 14.05 1.98 25.85
C ALA A 504 13.63 2.77 27.09
N LEU A 505 12.70 2.22 27.88
CA LEU A 505 12.26 2.78 29.16
C LEU A 505 13.41 2.86 30.18
N TYR A 506 14.27 1.84 30.26
CA TYR A 506 15.47 1.88 31.10
C TYR A 506 16.45 2.95 30.68
N VAL A 507 16.81 3.02 29.38
CA VAL A 507 17.70 4.07 28.85
C VAL A 507 17.15 5.46 29.16
N TYR A 508 15.85 5.63 28.96
CA TYR A 508 15.14 6.87 29.25
C TYR A 508 15.16 7.23 30.75
N LEU A 509 14.80 6.30 31.64
CA LEU A 509 14.73 6.56 33.08
C LEU A 509 16.11 6.74 33.72
N ARG A 510 17.14 5.96 33.33
CA ARG A 510 18.53 6.17 33.80
C ARG A 510 19.06 7.55 33.42
N PHE A 511 18.70 8.04 32.23
CA PHE A 511 19.09 9.37 31.83
C PHE A 511 18.34 10.46 32.61
N HIS A 512 17.01 10.40 32.71
CA HIS A 512 16.22 11.48 33.31
C HIS A 512 16.24 11.48 34.85
N ASN A 513 16.43 10.33 35.51
CA ASN A 513 16.56 10.26 36.95
C ASN A 513 18.03 10.45 37.40
N ASP A 514 18.98 9.75 36.77
CA ASP A 514 20.37 9.66 37.26
C ASP A 514 21.39 10.47 36.43
N ASN A 515 20.97 11.12 35.33
CA ASN A 515 21.83 11.85 34.38
C ASN A 515 22.98 10.97 33.82
N PHE A 516 22.67 9.69 33.55
CA PHE A 516 23.60 8.67 33.12
C PHE A 516 23.24 8.14 31.73
N ASN A 517 24.08 8.38 30.73
CA ASN A 517 23.86 7.90 29.36
C ASN A 517 24.49 6.50 29.18
N VAL A 518 23.66 5.47 29.15
CA VAL A 518 24.09 4.07 29.01
C VAL A 518 24.57 3.70 27.59
N LEU A 519 24.13 4.43 26.55
CA LEU A 519 24.48 4.16 25.15
C LEU A 519 25.95 4.47 24.80
N ILE A 520 26.62 5.30 25.61
CA ILE A 520 28.03 5.64 25.42
C ILE A 520 28.92 4.52 25.97
N LYS A 521 29.96 4.11 25.23
CA LYS A 521 30.85 2.98 25.59
C LYS A 521 31.48 3.12 26.99
N LYS A 522 31.71 1.98 27.66
CA LYS A 522 32.29 1.91 29.03
C LYS A 522 33.67 2.58 29.16
N SER A 523 34.43 2.72 28.08
CA SER A 523 35.77 3.32 28.05
C SER A 523 35.79 4.86 28.02
N SER A 524 34.63 5.52 27.88
CA SER A 524 34.54 6.98 27.88
C SER A 524 34.30 7.52 29.30
N SER A 525 35.21 8.39 29.77
CA SER A 525 35.19 9.02 31.09
C SER A 525 34.04 10.03 31.34
N SER A 526 33.06 10.09 30.44
CA SER A 526 32.06 11.15 30.30
C SER A 526 30.59 10.68 30.39
N ARG A 527 30.33 9.46 30.92
CA ARG A 527 28.96 8.90 31.03
C ARG A 527 27.99 9.70 31.93
N ARG A 528 28.50 10.58 32.80
CA ARG A 528 27.74 11.61 33.55
C ARG A 528 28.13 12.99 33.01
N PHE A 529 27.15 13.85 32.79
CA PHE A 529 27.37 15.17 32.16
C PHE A 529 27.05 16.33 33.10
N PRO A 530 27.85 17.42 33.12
CA PRO A 530 27.58 18.58 33.98
C PRO A 530 26.36 19.42 33.55
N PHE A 531 25.95 19.37 32.28
CA PHE A 531 24.84 20.18 31.74
C PHE A 531 23.79 19.32 31.04
N ARG A 532 22.62 19.15 31.67
CA ARG A 532 21.54 18.22 31.25
C ARG A 532 21.01 18.42 29.83
N ALA A 533 20.81 19.66 29.39
CA ALA A 533 20.19 19.92 28.07
C ALA A 533 21.08 19.50 26.90
N ALA A 534 22.40 19.70 27.01
CA ALA A 534 23.34 19.27 25.98
C ALA A 534 23.51 17.74 25.96
N SER A 535 23.48 17.09 27.12
CA SER A 535 23.60 15.63 27.21
C SER A 535 22.33 14.89 26.75
N GLU A 536 21.16 15.49 26.90
CA GLU A 536 19.89 14.96 26.39
C GLU A 536 19.91 14.87 24.87
N LEU A 537 20.36 15.93 24.19
CA LEU A 537 20.51 15.96 22.74
C LEU A 537 21.51 14.91 22.24
N ILE A 538 22.58 14.65 23.01
CA ILE A 538 23.58 13.62 22.71
C ILE A 538 22.99 12.22 22.85
N LEU A 539 22.15 11.95 23.86
CA LEU A 539 21.46 10.66 24.04
C LEU A 539 20.67 10.27 22.78
N TYR A 540 19.78 11.14 22.34
CA TYR A 540 18.90 10.83 21.20
C TYR A 540 19.66 10.81 19.87
N LYS A 541 20.71 11.62 19.69
CA LYS A 541 21.59 11.54 18.50
C LYS A 541 22.37 10.22 18.44
N GLU A 542 22.97 9.77 19.55
CA GLU A 542 23.64 8.46 19.58
C GLU A 542 22.65 7.30 19.43
N ALA A 543 21.40 7.42 19.88
CA ALA A 543 20.37 6.42 19.62
C ALA A 543 20.02 6.31 18.12
N VAL A 544 19.79 7.45 17.44
CA VAL A 544 19.57 7.50 15.98
C VAL A 544 20.75 6.88 15.22
N GLU A 545 21.97 7.25 15.60
CA GLU A 545 23.20 6.69 15.03
C GLU A 545 23.35 5.18 15.29
N LYS A 546 23.06 4.68 16.51
CA LYS A 546 23.15 3.25 16.86
C LYS A 546 22.17 2.42 16.02
N ALA A 547 20.94 2.92 15.79
CA ALA A 547 19.97 2.27 14.92
C ALA A 547 20.42 2.27 13.44
N LEU A 548 20.85 3.41 12.91
CA LEU A 548 21.30 3.53 11.51
C LEU A 548 22.50 2.62 11.18
N ARG A 549 23.42 2.42 12.14
CA ARG A 549 24.58 1.51 12.01
C ARG A 549 24.19 0.02 12.09
N CYS A 550 23.04 -0.32 12.67
CA CYS A 550 22.62 -1.70 12.96
C CYS A 550 21.91 -2.37 11.76
N LYS A 551 22.65 -3.10 10.92
CA LYS A 551 22.20 -3.61 9.60
C LYS A 551 20.83 -4.32 9.60
N ASN A 552 20.59 -5.25 10.52
CA ASN A 552 19.35 -6.03 10.61
C ASN A 552 18.14 -5.26 11.21
N GLY A 553 18.36 -4.08 11.79
CA GLY A 553 17.29 -3.25 12.38
C GLY A 553 16.98 -3.53 13.85
N HIS A 554 17.85 -4.21 14.59
CA HIS A 554 17.64 -4.61 15.99
C HIS A 554 17.54 -3.45 17.01
N TYR A 555 17.63 -2.20 16.57
CA TYR A 555 17.38 -1.00 17.38
C TYR A 555 16.32 -0.08 16.75
N ASP A 556 15.62 -0.52 15.71
CA ASP A 556 14.66 0.32 14.98
C ASP A 556 13.43 0.63 15.85
N ILE A 557 12.83 -0.38 16.49
CA ILE A 557 11.64 -0.23 17.34
C ILE A 557 12.04 0.30 18.74
N PHE A 558 13.17 -0.12 19.30
CA PHE A 558 13.83 0.53 20.44
C PHE A 558 13.95 2.06 20.24
N LEU A 559 14.40 2.53 19.06
CA LEU A 559 14.54 3.95 18.77
C LEU A 559 13.17 4.66 18.68
N ARG A 560 12.18 4.04 18.03
CA ARG A 560 10.80 4.53 17.99
C ARG A 560 10.27 4.76 19.41
N PHE A 561 10.42 3.78 20.31
CA PHE A 561 10.03 3.90 21.71
C PHE A 561 10.83 4.97 22.47
N LEU A 562 12.15 5.00 22.36
CA LEU A 562 12.98 5.96 23.09
C LEU A 562 12.64 7.42 22.71
N LEU A 563 12.30 7.68 21.44
CA LEU A 563 11.85 8.99 20.98
C LEU A 563 10.40 9.28 21.38
N GLY A 564 9.49 8.30 21.29
CA GLY A 564 8.11 8.45 21.78
C GLY A 564 8.03 8.71 23.31
N LEU A 565 8.98 8.19 24.09
CA LEU A 565 9.12 8.47 25.52
C LEU A 565 9.53 9.93 25.79
N SER A 566 10.19 10.60 24.84
CA SER A 566 10.57 12.01 24.96
C SER A 566 9.38 12.98 24.79
N LEU A 567 8.19 12.50 24.45
CA LEU A 567 7.02 13.33 24.19
C LEU A 567 6.27 13.72 25.48
N GLU A 568 5.97 15.00 25.67
CA GLU A 568 5.41 15.54 26.92
C GLU A 568 4.09 14.87 27.36
N SER A 569 3.18 14.59 26.42
CA SER A 569 1.93 13.83 26.71
C SER A 569 2.23 12.47 27.35
N ASN A 570 3.26 11.79 26.86
CA ASN A 570 3.61 10.43 27.23
C ASN A 570 4.31 10.40 28.60
N GLN A 571 5.05 11.47 28.93
CA GLN A 571 5.64 11.70 30.25
C GLN A 571 4.57 11.85 31.34
N THR A 572 3.40 12.44 31.03
CA THR A 572 2.34 12.63 32.03
C THR A 572 1.86 11.31 32.65
N LEU A 573 1.82 10.26 31.83
CA LEU A 573 1.48 8.89 32.21
C LEU A 573 2.61 8.22 33.04
N LEU A 574 3.86 8.62 32.82
CA LEU A 574 5.06 8.09 33.48
C LEU A 574 5.49 8.86 34.75
N LYS A 575 4.72 9.89 35.17
CA LYS A 575 5.02 10.74 36.35
C LYS A 575 5.23 9.98 37.66
N ARG A 576 4.77 8.73 37.82
CA ARG A 576 5.06 7.89 39.01
C ARG A 576 6.52 7.39 39.05
N LEU A 577 7.17 7.26 37.88
CA LEU A 577 8.50 6.65 37.70
C LEU A 577 9.64 7.68 37.51
N MET A 578 9.31 8.89 37.06
CA MET A 578 10.27 9.97 36.75
C MET A 578 10.49 10.92 37.92
N THR A 579 11.70 11.49 38.04
CA THR A 579 12.04 12.53 39.04
C THR A 579 12.34 13.92 38.45
N ASN A 580 12.50 14.03 37.12
CA ASN A 580 12.77 15.30 36.42
C ASN A 580 11.96 15.39 35.11
N THR A 581 11.66 16.61 34.65
CA THR A 581 10.98 16.84 33.36
C THR A 581 12.01 17.16 32.25
N PRO A 582 11.89 16.58 31.03
CA PRO A 582 12.72 16.88 29.85
C PRO A 582 12.59 18.32 29.31
N ASN A 583 13.44 18.69 28.35
CA ASN A 583 13.51 20.04 27.79
C ASN A 583 12.91 20.13 26.37
N GLN A 584 11.89 20.99 26.20
CA GLN A 584 11.19 21.19 24.93
C GLN A 584 12.10 21.63 23.78
N LYS A 585 13.18 22.37 24.05
CA LYS A 585 14.15 22.80 23.00
C LYS A 585 14.85 21.60 22.35
N THR A 586 15.17 20.57 23.14
CA THR A 586 15.85 19.36 22.68
C THR A 586 15.04 18.66 21.59
N ARG A 587 13.71 18.57 21.74
CA ARG A 587 12.81 17.92 20.76
C ARG A 587 12.93 18.53 19.36
N THR A 588 12.95 19.85 19.24
CA THR A 588 13.03 20.55 17.94
C THR A 588 14.34 20.25 17.22
N GLU A 589 15.47 20.19 17.95
CA GLU A 589 16.77 19.84 17.37
C GLU A 589 16.86 18.35 16.96
N ILE A 590 16.16 17.46 17.66
CA ILE A 590 16.08 16.03 17.31
C ILE A 590 15.22 15.83 16.05
N ILE A 591 14.05 16.46 15.98
CA ILE A 591 13.20 16.44 14.77
C ILE A 591 13.99 16.93 13.56
N LYS A 592 14.70 18.07 13.70
CA LYS A 592 15.60 18.57 12.65
C LYS A 592 16.67 17.54 12.27
N HIS A 593 17.36 16.94 13.25
CA HIS A 593 18.40 15.95 12.98
C HIS A 593 17.87 14.71 12.24
N ILE A 594 16.68 14.22 12.60
CA ILE A 594 16.03 13.09 11.93
C ILE A 594 15.68 13.45 10.48
N LYS A 595 15.10 14.64 10.25
CA LYS A 595 14.83 15.17 8.89
C LYS A 595 16.09 15.31 8.06
N ASP A 596 17.18 15.81 8.65
CA ASP A 596 18.48 15.93 7.96
C ASP A 596 19.10 14.56 7.64
N LYS A 597 18.87 13.54 8.48
CA LYS A 597 19.25 12.13 8.19
C LYS A 597 18.40 11.51 7.07
N ILE A 598 17.12 11.87 6.93
CA ILE A 598 16.26 11.45 5.81
C ILE A 598 16.71 12.14 4.50
N ARG A 599 17.06 13.43 4.56
CA ARG A 599 17.63 14.20 3.43
C ARG A 599 18.95 13.61 2.94
N ALA A 600 19.78 13.09 3.83
CA ALA A 600 21.02 12.38 3.52
C ALA A 600 20.84 11.03 2.78
N ASN A 601 19.60 10.62 2.49
CA ASN A 601 19.25 9.49 1.62
C ASN A 601 19.90 8.12 2.00
N PRO A 602 19.62 7.58 3.20
CA PRO A 602 19.94 6.20 3.55
C PRO A 602 19.02 5.21 2.79
N SER A 603 19.12 3.90 3.05
CA SER A 603 18.26 2.89 2.40
C SER A 603 16.76 3.14 2.72
N PRO A 604 15.82 2.67 1.86
CA PRO A 604 14.38 2.91 2.03
C PRO A 604 13.86 2.56 3.43
N ASP A 605 14.40 1.49 4.03
CA ASP A 605 14.00 0.94 5.33
C ASP A 605 14.49 1.80 6.50
N ARG A 606 15.58 2.56 6.29
CA ARG A 606 16.06 3.58 7.22
C ARG A 606 15.26 4.86 7.10
N CYS A 607 14.94 5.31 5.89
CA CYS A 607 14.01 6.40 5.69
C CYS A 607 12.68 6.08 6.39
N LEU A 608 12.10 4.91 6.10
CA LEU A 608 10.92 4.37 6.77
C LEU A 608 11.01 4.43 8.30
N ASN A 609 12.06 3.85 8.90
CA ASN A 609 12.20 3.85 10.35
C ASN A 609 12.30 5.27 10.92
N LEU A 610 13.06 6.16 10.29
CA LEU A 610 13.18 7.56 10.69
C LEU A 610 11.84 8.33 10.56
N PHE A 611 11.01 8.02 9.56
CA PHE A 611 9.66 8.57 9.46
C PHE A 611 8.72 8.03 10.56
N HIS A 612 8.81 6.75 10.92
CA HIS A 612 8.10 6.24 12.10
C HIS A 612 8.56 6.92 13.39
N CYS A 613 9.86 7.22 13.54
CA CYS A 613 10.38 8.01 14.65
C CYS A 613 9.80 9.44 14.69
N LEU A 614 9.57 10.09 13.55
CA LEU A 614 8.87 11.38 13.51
C LEU A 614 7.39 11.25 13.92
N ASN A 615 6.71 10.16 13.52
CA ASN A 615 5.33 9.92 13.91
C ASN A 615 5.17 9.65 15.43
N GLU A 616 6.12 8.92 16.05
CA GLU A 616 6.14 8.76 17.53
C GLU A 616 6.44 10.08 18.28
N LEU A 617 7.14 11.02 17.64
CA LEU A 617 7.34 12.40 18.12
C LEU A 617 6.14 13.34 17.84
N ASN A 618 5.08 12.82 17.19
CA ASN A 618 3.93 13.53 16.64
C ASN A 618 4.29 14.66 15.65
N ASP A 619 5.34 14.49 14.86
CA ASP A 619 5.72 15.43 13.80
C ASP A 619 5.24 14.96 12.41
N ARG A 620 4.19 15.60 11.90
CA ARG A 620 3.69 15.38 10.52
C ARG A 620 4.35 16.29 9.49
N SER A 621 5.04 17.36 9.94
CA SER A 621 5.47 18.47 9.09
C SER A 621 6.54 18.10 8.04
N LEU A 622 7.11 16.89 8.07
CA LEU A 622 7.96 16.43 6.97
C LEU A 622 7.18 16.21 5.66
N VAL A 623 5.88 15.88 5.71
CA VAL A 623 5.05 15.80 4.49
C VAL A 623 4.88 17.19 3.89
N ASP A 624 4.51 18.17 4.72
CA ASP A 624 4.35 19.57 4.33
C ASP A 624 5.68 20.16 3.82
N GLU A 625 6.79 19.86 4.49
CA GLU A 625 8.14 20.26 4.03
C GLU A 625 8.48 19.64 2.67
N ILE A 626 8.13 18.36 2.41
CA ILE A 626 8.39 17.73 1.11
C ILE A 626 7.47 18.29 0.03
N GLN A 627 6.18 18.49 0.29
CA GLN A 627 5.26 19.15 -0.64
C GLN A 627 5.78 20.54 -1.01
N ASN A 628 6.09 21.38 -0.02
CA ASN A 628 6.65 22.71 -0.27
C ASN A 628 8.00 22.66 -1.01
N TYR A 629 8.88 21.70 -0.70
CA TYR A 629 10.17 21.56 -1.37
C TYR A 629 10.07 21.12 -2.84
N LEU A 630 8.97 20.47 -3.24
CA LEU A 630 8.73 20.03 -4.62
C LEU A 630 7.81 20.96 -5.43
N ARG A 631 7.13 21.91 -4.77
CA ARG A 631 6.26 22.90 -5.43
C ARG A 631 7.05 23.74 -6.47
N PRO A 632 6.47 24.04 -7.65
CA PRO A 632 7.22 24.61 -8.78
C PRO A 632 7.92 25.95 -8.52
N ASP A 633 7.43 26.74 -7.56
CA ASP A 633 7.86 28.13 -7.34
C ASP A 633 9.20 28.26 -6.59
N HIS A 634 9.77 27.15 -6.08
CA HIS A 634 11.06 27.16 -5.40
C HIS A 634 12.23 26.96 -6.39
N LEU A 635 13.18 27.89 -6.36
CA LEU A 635 14.28 28.02 -7.34
C LEU A 635 15.25 26.82 -7.43
N ASN A 636 15.16 25.83 -6.56
CA ASN A 636 16.04 24.66 -6.53
C ASN A 636 15.30 23.38 -6.95
N ARG A 637 15.47 22.96 -8.22
CA ARG A 637 14.97 21.67 -8.75
C ARG A 637 15.75 20.46 -8.19
N ALA A 638 15.63 20.19 -6.90
CA ALA A 638 16.16 18.97 -6.31
C ALA A 638 15.26 17.77 -6.64
N LYS A 639 15.79 16.77 -7.35
CA LYS A 639 15.08 15.50 -7.56
C LYS A 639 15.10 14.67 -6.27
N LEU A 640 13.94 14.14 -5.85
CA LEU A 640 13.90 13.09 -4.84
C LEU A 640 14.59 11.81 -5.36
N SER A 641 15.26 11.10 -4.45
CA SER A 641 15.74 9.74 -4.71
C SER A 641 14.57 8.74 -4.83
N ALA A 642 14.85 7.54 -5.34
CA ALA A 642 13.88 6.44 -5.32
C ALA A 642 13.44 6.05 -3.89
N ALA A 643 14.33 6.15 -2.89
CA ALA A 643 14.01 5.88 -1.49
C ALA A 643 13.10 6.97 -0.89
N GLN A 644 13.36 8.24 -1.22
CA GLN A 644 12.54 9.37 -0.79
C GLN A 644 11.14 9.33 -1.44
N TRP A 645 11.04 8.99 -2.73
CA TRP A 645 9.77 8.71 -3.40
C TRP A 645 9.01 7.56 -2.74
N ALA A 646 9.66 6.42 -2.52
CA ALA A 646 9.03 5.27 -1.87
C ALA A 646 8.53 5.59 -0.45
N THR A 647 9.26 6.44 0.28
CA THR A 647 8.86 6.84 1.63
C THR A 647 7.74 7.88 1.62
N LEU A 648 7.74 8.85 0.70
CA LEU A 648 6.62 9.77 0.50
C LEU A 648 5.33 9.00 0.14
N VAL A 649 5.41 8.07 -0.82
CA VAL A 649 4.29 7.19 -1.20
C VAL A 649 3.79 6.39 0.00
N PHE A 650 4.69 5.79 0.78
CA PHE A 650 4.32 5.07 2.00
C PHE A 650 3.59 5.98 2.99
N VAL A 651 4.12 7.17 3.28
CA VAL A 651 3.51 8.10 4.25
C VAL A 651 2.12 8.57 3.79
N LEU A 652 1.96 8.93 2.51
CA LEU A 652 0.64 9.29 1.95
C LEU A 652 -0.37 8.13 2.01
N LEU A 653 0.08 6.89 1.82
CA LEU A 653 -0.73 5.66 1.98
C LEU A 653 -0.91 5.21 3.44
N THR A 654 -0.31 5.89 4.42
CA THR A 654 -0.36 5.52 5.84
C THR A 654 -0.76 6.66 6.78
N SER A 655 -1.22 7.79 6.22
CA SER A 655 -1.88 8.86 6.97
C SER A 655 -3.10 8.33 7.72
N GLU A 656 -3.47 9.00 8.82
CA GLU A 656 -4.72 8.71 9.55
C GLU A 656 -5.96 9.28 8.82
N GLU A 657 -5.74 10.17 7.86
CA GLU A 657 -6.75 10.80 7.02
C GLU A 657 -6.82 10.08 5.67
N GLU A 658 -7.99 9.56 5.30
CA GLU A 658 -8.22 9.03 3.95
C GLU A 658 -8.05 10.15 2.93
N LEU A 659 -7.13 9.97 1.98
CA LEU A 659 -6.78 10.97 0.96
C LEU A 659 -7.90 11.05 -0.10
N SER A 660 -8.99 11.73 0.24
CA SER A 660 -10.18 11.88 -0.60
C SER A 660 -9.85 12.50 -1.97
N VAL A 661 -8.99 13.53 -1.99
CA VAL A 661 -8.53 14.20 -3.21
C VAL A 661 -7.01 14.06 -3.36
N PHE A 662 -6.57 13.42 -4.44
CA PHE A 662 -5.18 13.40 -4.87
C PHE A 662 -4.91 14.55 -5.86
N GLU A 663 -4.16 15.56 -5.43
CA GLU A 663 -3.71 16.65 -6.32
C GLU A 663 -2.22 16.46 -6.67
N LEU A 664 -1.91 16.08 -7.91
CA LEU A 664 -0.53 15.88 -8.35
C LEU A 664 0.28 17.20 -8.34
N SER A 665 -0.35 18.33 -8.68
CA SER A 665 0.29 19.65 -8.68
C SER A 665 0.75 20.15 -7.30
N SER A 666 0.19 19.62 -6.20
CA SER A 666 0.69 19.89 -4.84
C SER A 666 2.00 19.14 -4.53
N TYR A 667 2.43 18.20 -5.39
CA TYR A 667 3.73 17.54 -5.33
C TYR A 667 4.63 17.94 -6.50
N THR A 668 4.21 17.73 -7.75
CA THR A 668 5.06 17.99 -8.92
C THR A 668 4.26 17.97 -10.23
N ARG A 669 4.61 18.83 -11.19
CA ARG A 669 4.00 18.85 -12.53
C ARG A 669 4.86 18.05 -13.51
N SER A 670 4.93 16.72 -13.32
CA SER A 670 5.75 15.82 -14.15
C SER A 670 5.24 14.37 -14.23
N GLU A 671 5.53 13.71 -15.35
CA GLU A 671 5.23 12.28 -15.57
C GLU A 671 5.98 11.35 -14.62
N GLU A 672 7.25 11.64 -14.30
CA GLU A 672 8.01 10.87 -13.30
C GLU A 672 7.28 10.92 -11.95
N GLY A 673 6.79 12.09 -11.55
CA GLY A 673 5.98 12.26 -10.34
C GLY A 673 4.69 11.45 -10.35
N LEU A 674 3.92 11.52 -11.45
CA LEU A 674 2.70 10.71 -11.61
C LEU A 674 3.02 9.22 -11.45
N LEU A 675 4.02 8.70 -12.17
CA LEU A 675 4.40 7.28 -12.14
C LEU A 675 4.84 6.82 -10.74
N ARG A 676 5.53 7.66 -9.97
CA ARG A 676 5.88 7.37 -8.57
C ARG A 676 4.65 7.38 -7.65
N LEU A 677 3.69 8.29 -7.88
CA LEU A 677 2.51 8.49 -7.04
C LEU A 677 1.26 7.68 -7.47
N LEU A 678 1.31 6.88 -8.55
CA LEU A 678 0.22 5.98 -8.95
C LEU A 678 -0.36 5.09 -7.81
N PRO A 679 0.43 4.58 -6.84
CA PRO A 679 -0.13 3.87 -5.69
C PRO A 679 -1.07 4.74 -4.84
N VAL A 680 -0.78 6.03 -4.68
CA VAL A 680 -1.61 7.02 -3.95
C VAL A 680 -2.87 7.36 -4.74
N LEU A 681 -2.75 7.52 -6.06
CA LEU A 681 -3.90 7.76 -6.95
C LEU A 681 -4.92 6.61 -6.91
N LYS A 682 -4.47 5.35 -6.80
CA LYS A 682 -5.35 4.18 -6.70
C LYS A 682 -6.27 4.18 -5.47
N THR A 683 -5.84 4.82 -4.37
CA THR A 683 -6.59 4.90 -3.11
C THR A 683 -7.49 6.14 -3.00
N ALA A 684 -7.35 7.13 -3.89
CA ALA A 684 -8.12 8.37 -3.82
C ALA A 684 -9.55 8.22 -4.36
N GLN A 685 -10.45 9.12 -3.94
CA GLN A 685 -11.82 9.20 -4.46
C GLN A 685 -11.90 10.19 -5.65
N ALA A 686 -11.11 11.27 -5.62
CA ALA A 686 -10.92 12.20 -6.73
C ALA A 686 -9.42 12.38 -7.01
N ALA A 687 -9.06 12.60 -8.28
CA ALA A 687 -7.69 12.87 -8.70
C ALA A 687 -7.64 14.07 -9.64
N ASN A 688 -6.94 15.12 -9.22
CA ASN A 688 -6.56 16.24 -10.08
C ASN A 688 -5.11 16.05 -10.53
N VAL A 689 -4.93 15.82 -11.83
CA VAL A 689 -3.63 15.77 -12.50
C VAL A 689 -3.56 16.77 -13.67
N ASN A 690 -4.38 17.83 -13.62
CA ASN A 690 -4.43 18.86 -14.64
C ASN A 690 -3.15 19.70 -14.66
N SER A 691 -2.82 20.26 -15.83
CA SER A 691 -1.67 21.17 -16.01
C SER A 691 -0.32 20.60 -15.53
N CYS A 692 -0.17 19.26 -15.57
CA CYS A 692 0.96 18.53 -14.97
C CYS A 692 2.03 18.05 -15.99
N ASN A 693 2.03 18.61 -17.21
CA ASN A 693 2.94 18.27 -18.29
C ASN A 693 2.90 16.78 -18.69
N LEU A 694 1.71 16.16 -18.64
CA LEU A 694 1.51 14.75 -19.00
C LEU A 694 1.31 14.57 -20.52
N THR A 695 1.72 13.41 -21.03
CA THR A 695 1.63 13.04 -22.45
C THR A 695 1.18 11.58 -22.66
N VAL A 696 1.10 11.18 -23.93
CA VAL A 696 0.78 9.82 -24.39
C VAL A 696 1.62 8.68 -23.76
N THR A 697 2.78 8.98 -23.16
CA THR A 697 3.67 8.01 -22.50
C THR A 697 3.04 7.43 -21.22
N CYS A 698 2.46 8.27 -20.36
CA CYS A 698 1.96 7.85 -19.05
C CYS A 698 0.57 7.20 -19.12
N CYS A 699 -0.18 7.45 -20.20
CA CYS A 699 -1.56 7.00 -20.39
C CYS A 699 -1.77 5.49 -20.16
N ALA A 700 -0.84 4.62 -20.55
CA ALA A 700 -0.97 3.17 -20.32
C ALA A 700 -0.85 2.79 -18.83
N ASN A 701 0.06 3.42 -18.09
CA ASN A 701 0.22 3.19 -16.65
C ASN A 701 -0.93 3.81 -15.84
N LEU A 702 -1.49 4.93 -16.31
CA LEU A 702 -2.70 5.53 -15.76
C LEU A 702 -3.93 4.65 -16.02
N ALA A 703 -4.10 4.10 -17.23
CA ALA A 703 -5.18 3.17 -17.59
C ALA A 703 -5.24 1.95 -16.66
N ASN A 704 -4.10 1.32 -16.41
CA ASN A 704 -3.95 0.20 -15.47
C ASN A 704 -4.14 0.60 -13.99
N SER A 705 -4.11 1.89 -13.69
CA SER A 705 -4.30 2.40 -12.33
C SER A 705 -5.74 2.77 -12.04
N ILE A 706 -6.45 3.40 -13.00
CA ILE A 706 -7.85 3.76 -12.85
C ILE A 706 -8.78 2.53 -12.85
N SER A 707 -8.45 1.47 -13.60
CA SER A 707 -9.22 0.21 -13.61
C SER A 707 -9.18 -0.57 -12.29
N LEU A 708 -8.16 -0.34 -11.46
CA LEU A 708 -7.95 -1.00 -10.16
C LEU A 708 -8.27 -0.11 -8.96
N SER A 709 -8.80 1.09 -9.20
CA SER A 709 -9.03 2.13 -8.18
C SER A 709 -10.47 2.16 -7.67
N GLN A 710 -10.74 2.98 -6.64
CA GLN A 710 -12.10 3.39 -6.27
C GLN A 710 -12.49 4.76 -6.83
N LEU A 711 -11.65 5.32 -7.70
CA LEU A 711 -11.70 6.70 -8.19
C LEU A 711 -13.04 7.02 -8.86
N ARG A 712 -13.61 8.18 -8.50
CA ARG A 712 -14.85 8.75 -9.03
C ARG A 712 -14.62 9.95 -9.91
N GLU A 713 -13.67 10.82 -9.57
CA GLU A 713 -13.32 11.97 -10.41
C GLU A 713 -11.88 11.89 -10.92
N LEU A 714 -11.68 12.20 -12.19
CA LEU A 714 -10.37 12.39 -12.79
C LEU A 714 -10.35 13.65 -13.63
N ASP A 715 -9.53 14.63 -13.25
CA ASP A 715 -9.20 15.79 -14.08
C ASP A 715 -7.81 15.62 -14.69
N LEU A 716 -7.78 15.53 -16.02
CA LEU A 716 -6.60 15.36 -16.87
C LEU A 716 -6.32 16.61 -17.72
N GLY A 717 -7.06 17.71 -17.53
CA GLY A 717 -7.04 18.86 -18.44
C GLY A 717 -5.70 19.58 -18.57
N ASN A 718 -5.52 20.33 -19.66
CA ASN A 718 -4.30 21.08 -20.01
C ASN A 718 -3.02 20.21 -20.02
N ASN A 719 -3.12 19.00 -20.56
CA ASN A 719 -2.01 18.04 -20.75
C ASN A 719 -1.99 17.56 -22.21
N ASN A 720 -0.81 17.33 -22.80
CA ASN A 720 -0.69 16.96 -24.23
C ASN A 720 -0.89 15.45 -24.46
N LEU A 721 -2.10 14.95 -24.19
CA LEU A 721 -2.41 13.53 -24.25
C LEU A 721 -2.55 13.02 -25.69
N THR A 722 -3.15 13.81 -26.58
CA THR A 722 -3.50 13.47 -27.98
C THR A 722 -4.46 12.27 -28.12
N ASP A 723 -4.94 12.03 -29.34
CA ASP A 723 -5.85 10.92 -29.64
C ASP A 723 -5.28 9.54 -29.29
N GLU A 724 -3.97 9.33 -29.44
CA GLU A 724 -3.29 8.11 -29.00
C GLU A 724 -3.28 7.95 -27.46
N GLY A 725 -3.31 9.06 -26.71
CA GLY A 725 -3.45 9.03 -25.25
C GLY A 725 -4.82 8.52 -24.83
N ILE A 726 -5.89 9.02 -25.46
CA ILE A 726 -7.27 8.56 -25.21
C ILE A 726 -7.46 7.10 -25.62
N LYS A 727 -6.92 6.70 -26.78
CA LYS A 727 -6.87 5.31 -27.25
C LYS A 727 -6.23 4.38 -26.22
N ARG A 728 -5.10 4.79 -25.60
CA ARG A 728 -4.43 4.04 -24.51
C ARG A 728 -5.23 4.03 -23.21
N LEU A 729 -5.90 5.13 -22.86
CA LEU A 729 -6.76 5.21 -21.66
C LEU A 729 -8.05 4.38 -21.77
N SER A 730 -8.55 4.15 -23.00
CA SER A 730 -9.88 3.58 -23.26
C SER A 730 -10.20 2.27 -22.53
N GLY A 731 -9.25 1.32 -22.44
CA GLY A 731 -9.45 0.07 -21.72
C GLY A 731 -9.59 0.25 -20.20
N GLY A 732 -8.80 1.17 -19.64
CA GLY A 732 -8.90 1.55 -18.22
C GLY A 732 -10.21 2.29 -17.92
N LEU A 733 -10.60 3.23 -18.78
CA LEU A 733 -11.86 3.97 -18.65
C LEU A 733 -13.09 3.04 -18.68
N LYS A 734 -13.14 2.08 -19.63
CA LYS A 734 -14.22 1.09 -19.75
C LYS A 734 -14.38 0.18 -18.53
N SER A 735 -13.32 0.00 -17.73
CA SER A 735 -13.31 -0.84 -16.52
C SER A 735 -13.33 -0.03 -15.21
N SER A 736 -13.38 1.30 -15.29
CA SER A 736 -13.30 2.19 -14.13
C SER A 736 -14.65 2.43 -13.44
N LYS A 737 -14.58 2.92 -12.20
CA LYS A 737 -15.72 3.45 -11.43
C LYS A 737 -15.90 4.96 -11.58
N LEU A 738 -15.24 5.59 -12.56
CA LEU A 738 -15.29 7.04 -12.75
C LEU A 738 -16.71 7.50 -13.07
N GLU A 739 -17.17 8.50 -12.33
CA GLU A 739 -18.42 9.22 -12.54
C GLU A 739 -18.16 10.58 -13.22
N THR A 740 -16.97 11.17 -13.05
CA THR A 740 -16.54 12.41 -13.70
C THR A 740 -15.18 12.26 -14.38
N LEU A 741 -15.09 12.68 -15.65
CA LEU A 741 -13.85 12.76 -16.42
C LEU A 741 -13.73 14.14 -17.09
N ARG A 742 -12.62 14.85 -16.83
CA ARG A 742 -12.30 16.13 -17.46
C ARG A 742 -11.05 15.98 -18.34
N LEU A 743 -11.19 16.28 -19.62
CA LEU A 743 -10.18 16.18 -20.69
C LEU A 743 -10.03 17.52 -21.43
N ARG A 744 -10.33 18.63 -20.75
CA ARG A 744 -10.27 19.97 -21.32
C ARG A 744 -8.88 20.29 -21.85
N SER A 745 -8.74 20.79 -23.08
CA SER A 745 -7.44 21.19 -23.64
C SER A 745 -6.40 20.06 -23.62
N CYS A 746 -6.81 18.87 -24.05
CA CYS A 746 -5.96 17.67 -24.10
C CYS A 746 -5.32 17.41 -25.48
N SER A 747 -5.46 18.37 -26.42
CA SER A 747 -5.04 18.25 -27.82
C SER A 747 -5.69 17.07 -28.55
N LEU A 748 -6.99 16.86 -28.29
CA LEU A 748 -7.81 15.82 -28.92
C LEU A 748 -8.44 16.34 -30.22
N THR A 749 -8.68 15.43 -31.16
CA THR A 749 -9.37 15.72 -32.43
C THR A 749 -10.47 14.68 -32.68
N GLU A 750 -11.10 14.67 -33.87
CA GLU A 750 -12.18 13.74 -34.22
C GLU A 750 -11.99 12.25 -33.85
N PRO A 751 -10.78 11.64 -33.93
CA PRO A 751 -10.59 10.22 -33.62
C PRO A 751 -10.84 9.90 -32.14
N SER A 752 -10.53 10.81 -31.21
CA SER A 752 -10.86 10.65 -29.79
C SER A 752 -12.35 10.46 -29.56
N SER A 753 -13.20 11.17 -30.30
CA SER A 753 -14.66 11.05 -30.14
C SER A 753 -15.17 9.65 -30.43
N GLY A 754 -14.63 8.96 -31.44
CA GLY A 754 -14.98 7.56 -31.72
C GLY A 754 -14.51 6.59 -30.63
N VAL A 755 -13.33 6.85 -30.05
CA VAL A 755 -12.84 6.09 -28.89
C VAL A 755 -13.74 6.32 -27.67
N LEU A 756 -14.07 7.58 -27.36
CA LEU A 756 -14.91 7.99 -26.23
C LEU A 756 -16.35 7.50 -26.36
N ALA A 757 -16.94 7.54 -27.55
CA ALA A 757 -18.23 6.93 -27.84
C ALA A 757 -18.26 5.45 -27.42
N SER A 758 -17.20 4.69 -27.77
CA SER A 758 -17.04 3.29 -27.38
C SER A 758 -16.77 3.06 -25.88
N VAL A 759 -16.42 4.11 -25.13
CA VAL A 759 -16.27 4.08 -23.66
C VAL A 759 -17.63 4.29 -23.00
N ILE A 760 -18.34 5.35 -23.35
CA ILE A 760 -19.63 5.72 -22.73
C ILE A 760 -20.75 4.72 -23.08
N SER A 761 -20.66 4.03 -24.22
CA SER A 761 -21.59 2.94 -24.59
C SER A 761 -21.27 1.58 -23.93
N SER A 762 -20.24 1.50 -23.08
CA SER A 762 -19.88 0.26 -22.37
C SER A 762 -20.78 0.04 -21.15
N ALA A 763 -21.33 -1.16 -20.98
CA ALA A 763 -22.21 -1.48 -19.85
C ALA A 763 -21.55 -1.25 -18.47
N SER A 764 -20.24 -1.43 -18.41
CA SER A 764 -19.37 -1.22 -17.25
C SER A 764 -18.92 0.23 -17.02
N CYS A 765 -19.28 1.18 -17.90
CA CYS A 765 -18.98 2.60 -17.69
C CYS A 765 -19.89 3.18 -16.59
N HIS A 766 -19.38 4.17 -15.84
CA HIS A 766 -20.10 4.87 -14.78
C HIS A 766 -20.14 6.40 -14.98
N LEU A 767 -19.60 6.90 -16.10
CA LEU A 767 -19.47 8.34 -16.35
C LEU A 767 -20.83 9.03 -16.48
N LYS A 768 -21.03 10.03 -15.62
CA LYS A 768 -22.12 11.00 -15.63
C LYS A 768 -21.68 12.34 -16.20
N VAL A 769 -20.44 12.74 -15.95
CA VAL A 769 -19.88 14.04 -16.35
C VAL A 769 -18.68 13.85 -17.27
N LEU A 770 -18.74 14.44 -18.46
CA LEU A 770 -17.66 14.42 -19.44
C LEU A 770 -17.38 15.83 -19.96
N ASP A 771 -16.24 16.38 -19.58
CA ASP A 771 -15.74 17.67 -20.08
C ASP A 771 -14.68 17.44 -21.16
N LEU A 772 -15.00 17.81 -22.40
CA LEU A 772 -14.12 17.76 -23.56
C LEU A 772 -13.72 19.16 -24.05
N SER A 773 -13.96 20.20 -23.25
CA SER A 773 -13.83 21.60 -23.69
C SER A 773 -12.46 21.90 -24.30
N ASP A 774 -12.41 22.82 -25.27
CA ASP A 774 -11.17 23.25 -25.90
C ASP A 774 -10.36 22.07 -26.48
N ASN A 775 -11.03 21.20 -27.23
CA ASN A 775 -10.40 20.23 -28.11
C ASN A 775 -11.01 20.40 -29.50
N ASP A 776 -10.20 20.31 -30.55
CA ASP A 776 -10.63 20.57 -31.93
C ASP A 776 -11.34 19.33 -32.51
N LEU A 777 -12.50 19.01 -31.91
CA LEU A 777 -13.30 17.83 -32.23
C LEU A 777 -14.06 17.99 -33.56
N LEU A 778 -14.49 19.21 -33.90
CA LEU A 778 -15.29 19.53 -35.09
C LEU A 778 -16.66 18.80 -35.13
N ASP A 779 -17.49 19.15 -36.11
CA ASP A 779 -18.81 18.54 -36.30
C ASP A 779 -18.73 17.03 -36.55
N VAL A 780 -17.74 16.58 -37.32
CA VAL A 780 -17.49 15.15 -37.59
C VAL A 780 -17.11 14.39 -36.31
N GLY A 781 -16.37 15.02 -35.39
CA GLY A 781 -16.08 14.44 -34.08
C GLY A 781 -17.31 14.40 -33.18
N VAL A 782 -18.16 15.43 -33.19
CA VAL A 782 -19.43 15.40 -32.43
C VAL A 782 -20.38 14.34 -32.98
N GLY A 783 -20.50 14.19 -34.31
CA GLY A 783 -21.28 13.10 -34.92
C GLY A 783 -20.79 11.71 -34.48
N LYS A 784 -19.47 11.49 -34.42
CA LYS A 784 -18.86 10.25 -33.88
C LYS A 784 -19.20 10.04 -32.39
N LEU A 785 -19.22 11.10 -31.58
CA LEU A 785 -19.57 11.04 -30.16
C LEU A 785 -21.07 10.73 -29.94
N CYS A 786 -21.94 11.31 -30.77
CA CYS A 786 -23.39 11.15 -30.71
C CYS A 786 -23.85 9.69 -30.88
N GLY A 787 -23.16 8.90 -31.69
CA GLY A 787 -23.38 7.46 -31.79
C GLY A 787 -23.10 6.67 -30.50
N GLY A 788 -22.34 7.24 -29.56
CA GLY A 788 -22.18 6.70 -28.20
C GLY A 788 -23.20 7.26 -27.20
N LEU A 789 -23.65 8.51 -27.37
CA LEU A 789 -24.65 9.16 -26.52
C LEU A 789 -26.04 8.53 -26.67
N GLY A 790 -26.48 8.24 -27.90
CA GLY A 790 -27.74 7.55 -28.19
C GLY A 790 -27.75 6.05 -27.88
N SER A 791 -26.77 5.57 -27.10
CA SER A 791 -26.74 4.18 -26.63
C SER A 791 -27.55 4.06 -25.33
N PRO A 792 -28.48 3.09 -25.18
CA PRO A 792 -29.21 2.86 -23.92
C PRO A 792 -28.33 2.33 -22.77
N ARG A 793 -27.00 2.27 -22.98
CA ARG A 793 -25.98 1.99 -21.96
C ARG A 793 -25.26 3.25 -21.48
N CYS A 794 -25.43 4.37 -22.17
CA CYS A 794 -24.87 5.65 -21.77
C CYS A 794 -25.53 6.12 -20.47
N LYS A 795 -24.72 6.60 -19.53
CA LYS A 795 -25.15 7.11 -18.21
C LYS A 795 -24.79 8.59 -18.04
N LEU A 796 -24.49 9.26 -19.16
CA LEU A 796 -23.99 10.63 -19.15
C LEU A 796 -25.15 11.61 -18.89
N GLU A 797 -25.02 12.40 -17.82
CA GLU A 797 -25.97 13.42 -17.38
C GLU A 797 -25.48 14.82 -17.78
N ILE A 798 -24.16 15.05 -17.89
CA ILE A 798 -23.53 16.35 -18.20
C ILE A 798 -22.47 16.18 -19.29
N LEU A 799 -22.57 16.96 -20.37
CA LEU A 799 -21.63 16.99 -21.49
C LEU A 799 -21.19 18.43 -21.78
N ILE A 800 -19.87 18.68 -21.71
CA ILE A 800 -19.28 20.00 -21.96
C ILE A 800 -18.41 19.94 -23.22
N LEU A 801 -18.83 20.67 -24.25
CA LEU A 801 -18.22 20.79 -25.57
C LEU A 801 -17.83 22.25 -25.89
N SER A 802 -17.56 23.04 -24.86
CA SER A 802 -17.19 24.45 -25.00
C SER A 802 -15.87 24.60 -25.78
N LEU A 803 -15.72 25.60 -26.65
CA LEU A 803 -14.51 25.83 -27.49
C LEU A 803 -14.11 24.65 -28.42
N CYS A 804 -15.02 23.72 -28.74
CA CYS A 804 -14.76 22.55 -29.58
C CYS A 804 -14.81 22.79 -31.11
N ARG A 805 -15.01 24.05 -31.53
CA ARG A 805 -15.10 24.52 -32.93
C ARG A 805 -16.32 23.93 -33.67
N LEU A 806 -17.46 23.88 -32.99
CA LEU A 806 -18.71 23.31 -33.51
C LEU A 806 -19.50 24.32 -34.37
N THR A 807 -20.21 23.83 -35.39
CA THR A 807 -21.10 24.62 -36.27
C THR A 807 -22.58 24.23 -36.11
N GLU A 808 -23.46 24.69 -37.01
CA GLU A 808 -24.87 24.23 -37.05
C GLU A 808 -24.99 22.70 -37.27
N GLU A 809 -23.99 22.05 -37.89
CA GLU A 809 -24.04 20.60 -38.16
C GLU A 809 -23.95 19.77 -36.86
N SER A 810 -23.09 20.15 -35.91
CA SER A 810 -23.06 19.55 -34.56
C SER A 810 -24.42 19.61 -33.87
N CYS A 811 -25.17 20.70 -34.02
CA CYS A 811 -26.48 20.85 -33.39
C CYS A 811 -27.47 19.81 -33.92
N ILE A 812 -27.38 19.45 -35.21
CA ILE A 812 -28.21 18.39 -35.82
C ILE A 812 -27.84 17.02 -35.23
N PHE A 813 -26.54 16.68 -35.14
CA PHE A 813 -26.10 15.42 -34.54
C PHE A 813 -26.48 15.30 -33.05
N LEU A 814 -26.29 16.37 -32.28
CA LEU A 814 -26.64 16.42 -30.86
C LEU A 814 -28.15 16.26 -30.67
N SER A 815 -28.96 17.05 -31.40
CA SER A 815 -30.43 16.97 -31.36
C SER A 815 -30.94 15.56 -31.68
N ALA A 816 -30.42 14.92 -32.72
CA ALA A 816 -30.80 13.55 -33.08
C ALA A 816 -30.44 12.51 -31.99
N ALA A 817 -29.37 12.73 -31.22
CA ALA A 817 -28.99 11.85 -30.13
C ALA A 817 -29.78 12.09 -28.83
N MET A 818 -30.16 13.34 -28.52
CA MET A 818 -30.75 13.71 -27.23
C MET A 818 -32.01 12.89 -26.90
N ASN A 819 -32.89 12.66 -27.89
CA ASN A 819 -34.14 11.89 -27.78
C ASN A 819 -33.93 10.40 -27.39
N SER A 820 -32.68 9.93 -27.30
CA SER A 820 -32.30 8.57 -26.90
C SER A 820 -31.26 8.54 -25.76
N SER A 821 -30.95 9.69 -25.19
CA SER A 821 -29.93 9.88 -24.15
C SER A 821 -30.56 10.16 -22.78
N GLY A 822 -29.76 10.09 -21.71
CA GLY A 822 -30.13 10.57 -20.37
C GLY A 822 -29.52 11.93 -20.01
N LEU A 823 -29.15 12.74 -21.00
CA LEU A 823 -28.40 13.98 -20.79
C LEU A 823 -29.31 15.09 -20.23
N LYS A 824 -28.84 15.81 -19.20
CA LYS A 824 -29.54 16.89 -18.51
C LYS A 824 -28.89 18.26 -18.71
N GLU A 825 -27.56 18.31 -18.74
CA GLU A 825 -26.81 19.53 -19.02
C GLU A 825 -26.00 19.36 -20.32
N LEU A 826 -26.18 20.29 -21.26
CA LEU A 826 -25.37 20.42 -22.46
C LEU A 826 -24.75 21.82 -22.52
N ASP A 827 -23.43 21.90 -22.57
CA ASP A 827 -22.70 23.15 -22.76
C ASP A 827 -21.99 23.14 -24.12
N VAL A 828 -22.47 23.99 -25.03
CA VAL A 828 -21.88 24.26 -26.36
C VAL A 828 -21.41 25.71 -26.49
N SER A 829 -21.19 26.40 -25.37
CA SER A 829 -20.70 27.78 -25.31
C SER A 829 -19.38 27.95 -26.07
N TYR A 830 -19.04 29.17 -26.46
CA TYR A 830 -17.79 29.51 -27.18
C TYR A 830 -17.58 28.69 -28.48
N ASN A 831 -18.65 28.31 -29.17
CA ASN A 831 -18.64 27.69 -30.51
C ASN A 831 -19.35 28.59 -31.54
N HIS A 832 -19.71 28.06 -32.72
CA HIS A 832 -20.61 28.72 -33.67
C HIS A 832 -21.84 27.85 -34.04
N PRO A 833 -22.73 27.50 -33.09
CA PRO A 833 -23.98 26.76 -33.36
C PRO A 833 -24.99 27.50 -34.28
N GLY A 834 -24.59 28.63 -34.89
CA GLY A 834 -25.39 29.48 -35.78
C GLY A 834 -26.74 29.91 -35.21
N SER A 835 -27.65 30.38 -36.06
CA SER A 835 -29.03 30.70 -35.63
C SER A 835 -29.92 29.46 -35.64
N SER A 836 -29.75 28.59 -36.64
CA SER A 836 -30.58 27.41 -36.86
C SER A 836 -30.27 26.33 -35.82
N GLY A 837 -28.99 26.12 -35.52
CA GLY A 837 -28.56 25.16 -34.51
C GLY A 837 -28.90 25.59 -33.08
N LEU A 838 -28.81 26.90 -32.76
CA LEU A 838 -29.32 27.43 -31.49
C LEU A 838 -30.83 27.25 -31.35
N GLN A 839 -31.63 27.51 -32.39
CA GLN A 839 -33.08 27.27 -32.36
C GLN A 839 -33.39 25.77 -32.16
N LEU A 840 -32.68 24.90 -32.87
CA LEU A 840 -32.84 23.45 -32.78
C LEU A 840 -32.52 22.91 -31.37
N LEU A 841 -31.38 23.32 -30.78
CA LEU A 841 -31.00 22.89 -29.43
C LEU A 841 -31.92 23.48 -28.35
N SER A 842 -32.41 24.73 -28.53
CA SER A 842 -33.33 25.36 -27.57
C SER A 842 -34.65 24.61 -27.47
N ALA A 843 -35.20 24.18 -28.61
CA ALA A 843 -36.49 23.47 -28.68
C ALA A 843 -36.49 22.12 -27.94
N LEU A 844 -35.32 21.49 -27.74
CA LEU A 844 -35.20 20.23 -26.99
C LEU A 844 -35.60 20.37 -25.52
N ARG A 845 -35.52 21.58 -24.95
CA ARG A 845 -35.94 21.84 -23.55
C ARG A 845 -37.46 21.91 -23.38
N ASP A 846 -38.20 22.03 -24.49
CA ASP A 846 -39.67 22.02 -24.53
C ASP A 846 -40.22 20.66 -25.00
N ASP A 847 -39.37 19.69 -25.39
CA ASP A 847 -39.78 18.34 -25.82
C ASP A 847 -39.94 17.40 -24.61
N PRO A 848 -41.14 16.89 -24.31
CA PRO A 848 -41.39 15.99 -23.17
C PRO A 848 -40.75 14.60 -23.31
N GLN A 849 -40.10 14.27 -24.43
CA GLN A 849 -39.29 13.06 -24.61
C GLN A 849 -37.79 13.30 -24.38
N CYS A 850 -37.37 14.55 -24.20
CA CYS A 850 -35.97 14.90 -23.92
C CYS A 850 -35.73 15.09 -22.41
N SER A 851 -34.56 14.71 -21.92
CA SER A 851 -34.15 14.89 -20.52
C SER A 851 -33.38 16.19 -20.25
N LEU A 852 -33.30 17.10 -21.22
CA LEU A 852 -32.40 18.25 -21.20
C LEU A 852 -32.96 19.39 -20.33
N GLU A 853 -32.44 19.54 -19.12
CA GLU A 853 -32.82 20.56 -18.14
C GLU A 853 -32.12 21.91 -18.43
N GLU A 854 -30.81 21.90 -18.71
CA GLU A 854 -29.98 23.09 -18.92
C GLU A 854 -29.19 23.04 -20.24
N LEU A 855 -29.15 24.18 -20.95
CA LEU A 855 -28.39 24.39 -22.18
C LEU A 855 -27.56 25.67 -22.04
N ARG A 856 -26.23 25.58 -22.15
CA ARG A 856 -25.31 26.73 -22.10
C ARG A 856 -24.75 27.03 -23.49
N VAL A 857 -24.80 28.31 -23.89
CA VAL A 857 -24.51 28.81 -25.25
C VAL A 857 -23.74 30.14 -25.24
N ASP A 858 -23.05 30.45 -24.15
CA ASP A 858 -22.42 31.76 -23.91
C ASP A 858 -21.28 32.06 -24.90
N GLU A 859 -21.04 33.35 -25.20
CA GLU A 859 -19.90 33.82 -26.01
C GLU A 859 -19.68 33.11 -27.38
N CYS A 860 -20.74 32.53 -27.96
CA CYS A 860 -20.74 31.93 -29.29
C CYS A 860 -20.56 32.99 -30.40
N GLY A 861 -19.92 32.60 -31.51
CA GLY A 861 -19.65 33.48 -32.65
C GLY A 861 -18.73 32.86 -33.70
N GLU A 862 -18.76 33.39 -34.92
CA GLU A 862 -18.04 32.86 -36.09
C GLU A 862 -16.51 32.72 -35.86
N SER A 863 -15.91 33.63 -35.08
CA SER A 863 -14.49 33.56 -34.72
C SER A 863 -14.11 32.27 -33.99
N ARG A 864 -15.07 31.58 -33.34
CA ARG A 864 -14.83 30.33 -32.61
C ARG A 864 -14.58 29.12 -33.52
N ILE A 865 -14.87 29.21 -34.82
CA ILE A 865 -14.60 28.15 -35.81
C ILE A 865 -13.09 28.08 -36.15
N GLN A 866 -12.35 29.18 -35.95
CA GLN A 866 -10.97 29.32 -36.40
C GLN A 866 -10.00 28.37 -35.68
N PRO A 867 -8.96 27.86 -36.35
CA PRO A 867 -8.06 26.85 -35.78
C PRO A 867 -7.12 27.42 -34.70
N GLY A 868 -6.71 26.54 -33.77
CA GLY A 868 -5.61 26.82 -32.84
C GLY A 868 -5.83 28.09 -31.99
N PRO A 869 -4.86 29.04 -31.94
CA PRO A 869 -5.03 30.29 -31.20
C PRO A 869 -6.20 31.17 -31.66
N MET A 870 -6.63 31.08 -32.92
CA MET A 870 -7.51 32.10 -33.52
C MET A 870 -8.94 32.06 -32.96
N LYS A 871 -9.42 30.92 -32.42
CA LYS A 871 -10.71 30.85 -31.68
C LYS A 871 -10.76 31.72 -30.41
N TYR A 872 -9.61 32.23 -29.96
CA TYR A 872 -9.48 33.17 -28.84
C TYR A 872 -9.41 34.64 -29.24
N ALA A 873 -9.72 34.98 -30.50
CA ALA A 873 -9.74 36.35 -31.00
C ALA A 873 -10.47 37.31 -30.04
N LYS A 874 -9.72 38.25 -29.46
CA LYS A 874 -10.20 39.25 -28.51
C LYS A 874 -10.01 40.65 -29.09
N LYS A 875 -11.08 41.44 -29.15
CA LYS A 875 -11.01 42.86 -29.48
C LYS A 875 -10.39 43.60 -28.29
N LEU A 876 -9.43 44.48 -28.57
CA LEU A 876 -8.65 45.25 -27.59
C LEU A 876 -8.70 46.74 -27.95
N THR A 877 -8.45 47.59 -26.96
CA THR A 877 -8.58 49.05 -27.07
C THR A 877 -7.42 49.75 -26.34
N LEU A 878 -6.71 50.65 -27.01
CA LEU A 878 -5.58 51.39 -26.42
C LEU A 878 -6.08 52.41 -25.37
N ASP A 879 -5.46 52.45 -24.19
CA ASP A 879 -5.85 53.34 -23.08
C ASP A 879 -5.22 54.74 -23.23
N PRO A 880 -6.02 55.80 -23.48
CA PRO A 880 -5.52 57.18 -23.59
C PRO A 880 -4.92 57.73 -22.29
N ASN A 881 -5.11 57.05 -21.15
CA ASN A 881 -4.55 57.43 -19.85
C ASN A 881 -3.13 56.89 -19.62
N THR A 882 -2.70 55.90 -20.42
CA THR A 882 -1.31 55.40 -20.43
C THR A 882 -0.47 56.03 -21.55
N ALA A 883 -1.09 56.37 -22.69
CA ALA A 883 -0.39 56.81 -23.90
C ALA A 883 0.57 57.99 -23.69
N HIS A 884 1.84 57.81 -24.04
CA HIS A 884 2.83 58.88 -24.09
C HIS A 884 2.41 60.01 -25.04
N ARG A 885 2.72 61.27 -24.71
CA ARG A 885 2.21 62.44 -25.46
C ARG A 885 2.60 62.45 -26.95
N ASP A 886 3.79 62.01 -27.36
CA ASP A 886 4.16 61.83 -28.79
C ASP A 886 3.25 60.86 -29.59
N LEU A 887 2.34 60.11 -28.96
CA LEU A 887 1.48 59.13 -29.61
C LEU A 887 0.08 59.68 -29.85
N SER A 888 -0.34 59.76 -31.10
CA SER A 888 -1.73 60.05 -31.46
C SER A 888 -2.53 58.75 -31.57
N LEU A 889 -3.56 58.61 -30.73
CA LEU A 889 -4.53 57.52 -30.80
C LEU A 889 -5.65 57.86 -31.80
N SER A 890 -6.00 56.89 -32.66
CA SER A 890 -6.98 57.06 -33.73
C SER A 890 -7.74 55.76 -34.02
N GLU A 891 -8.70 55.81 -34.95
CA GLU A 891 -9.54 54.67 -35.36
C GLU A 891 -10.21 53.96 -34.18
N GLY A 892 -10.91 54.74 -33.33
CA GLY A 892 -11.58 54.21 -32.14
C GLY A 892 -10.62 53.70 -31.06
N ASN A 893 -9.44 54.31 -30.94
CA ASN A 893 -8.32 53.86 -30.11
C ASN A 893 -7.80 52.45 -30.47
N ARG A 894 -7.98 52.00 -31.72
CA ARG A 894 -7.34 50.77 -32.22
C ARG A 894 -5.96 51.01 -32.82
N LYS A 895 -5.63 52.28 -33.14
CA LYS A 895 -4.39 52.68 -33.81
C LYS A 895 -3.60 53.67 -32.98
N ALA A 896 -2.28 53.47 -32.88
CA ALA A 896 -1.35 54.48 -32.41
C ALA A 896 -0.36 54.84 -33.52
N THR A 897 -0.16 56.14 -33.71
CA THR A 897 0.85 56.71 -34.61
C THR A 897 1.77 57.61 -33.80
N ARG A 898 3.09 57.48 -33.95
CA ARG A 898 4.03 58.44 -33.35
C ARG A 898 4.22 59.65 -34.26
N TRP A 899 3.77 60.81 -33.81
CA TRP A 899 3.80 62.07 -34.55
C TRP A 899 4.31 63.19 -33.65
N THR A 900 3.63 64.33 -33.58
CA THR A 900 3.88 65.44 -32.64
C THR A 900 3.25 65.18 -31.26
N GLU A 901 3.67 65.95 -30.25
CA GLU A 901 3.06 65.95 -28.92
C GLU A 901 1.54 66.20 -29.00
N GLN A 902 0.75 65.34 -28.35
CA GLN A 902 -0.70 65.47 -28.22
C GLN A 902 -1.07 66.16 -26.90
N PRO A 903 -2.16 66.95 -26.85
CA PRO A 903 -2.60 67.70 -25.67
C PRO A 903 -3.32 66.79 -24.64
N TYR A 904 -2.73 65.65 -24.29
CA TYR A 904 -3.30 64.72 -23.32
C TYR A 904 -3.08 65.22 -21.88
N PRO A 905 -4.13 65.25 -21.02
CA PRO A 905 -4.00 65.63 -19.61
C PRO A 905 -3.00 64.74 -18.87
N ASP A 906 -2.28 65.33 -17.90
CA ASP A 906 -1.37 64.58 -17.06
C ASP A 906 -2.11 63.55 -16.19
N HIS A 907 -1.53 62.37 -16.10
CA HIS A 907 -2.14 61.22 -15.43
C HIS A 907 -1.05 60.33 -14.80
N PRO A 908 -1.29 59.72 -13.62
CA PRO A 908 -0.30 58.86 -12.96
C PRO A 908 0.19 57.71 -13.86
N GLU A 909 -0.72 57.05 -14.57
CA GLU A 909 -0.38 55.91 -15.45
C GLU A 909 0.29 56.30 -16.78
N ARG A 910 0.36 57.60 -17.12
CA ARG A 910 0.87 58.06 -18.42
C ARG A 910 2.39 57.84 -18.53
N PHE A 911 2.85 57.24 -19.62
CA PHE A 911 4.28 57.20 -19.91
C PHE A 911 4.84 58.59 -20.26
N ASP A 912 5.94 58.99 -19.64
CA ASP A 912 6.52 60.34 -19.72
C ASP A 912 7.76 60.45 -20.62
N PHE A 913 8.52 59.36 -20.76
CA PHE A 913 9.79 59.32 -21.50
C PHE A 913 9.79 58.27 -22.62
N TRP A 914 9.24 57.08 -22.36
CA TRP A 914 9.13 56.03 -23.35
C TRP A 914 7.82 56.12 -24.11
N ARG A 915 7.92 56.11 -25.45
CA ARG A 915 6.79 56.29 -26.38
C ARG A 915 5.93 55.04 -26.43
N GLN A 916 5.19 54.82 -25.34
CA GLN A 916 4.48 53.59 -24.99
C GLN A 916 3.00 53.85 -24.72
N VAL A 917 2.19 52.81 -24.88
CA VAL A 917 0.76 52.75 -24.55
C VAL A 917 0.40 51.31 -24.19
N LEU A 918 -0.51 51.11 -23.24
CA LEU A 918 -1.12 49.81 -22.94
C LEU A 918 -2.57 49.79 -23.41
N CYS A 919 -3.12 48.59 -23.60
CA CYS A 919 -4.56 48.41 -23.74
C CYS A 919 -5.28 48.58 -22.39
N MET A 920 -6.57 48.89 -22.46
CA MET A 920 -7.46 49.03 -21.31
C MET A 920 -7.81 47.64 -20.71
N GLU A 921 -7.82 46.60 -21.54
CA GLU A 921 -8.20 45.25 -21.14
C GLU A 921 -7.05 44.49 -20.46
N GLY A 922 -7.20 44.20 -19.16
CA GLY A 922 -6.33 43.28 -18.43
C GLY A 922 -6.74 41.83 -18.67
N LEU A 923 -5.82 40.99 -19.16
CA LEU A 923 -6.10 39.62 -19.61
C LEU A 923 -5.67 38.56 -18.58
N THR A 924 -6.54 37.58 -18.34
CA THR A 924 -6.37 36.48 -17.36
C THR A 924 -6.75 35.09 -17.90
N GLY A 925 -7.04 34.96 -19.19
CA GLY A 925 -7.49 33.72 -19.83
C GLY A 925 -6.67 33.32 -21.05
N ARG A 926 -7.26 32.48 -21.92
CA ARG A 926 -6.76 32.26 -23.28
C ARG A 926 -7.27 33.39 -24.19
N CYS A 927 -6.35 34.16 -24.77
CA CYS A 927 -6.63 35.33 -25.60
C CYS A 927 -5.69 35.36 -26.81
N TYR A 928 -6.23 35.68 -27.99
CA TYR A 928 -5.46 35.94 -29.21
C TYR A 928 -5.80 37.31 -29.77
N TRP A 929 -4.81 38.05 -30.27
CA TRP A 929 -5.01 39.27 -31.03
C TRP A 929 -3.93 39.45 -32.09
N GLU A 930 -4.25 40.18 -33.14
CA GLU A 930 -3.31 40.56 -34.19
C GLU A 930 -2.95 42.04 -34.11
N THR A 931 -1.71 42.37 -34.48
CA THR A 931 -1.23 43.74 -34.59
C THR A 931 -0.40 43.93 -35.84
N GLU A 932 -0.84 44.84 -36.69
CA GLU A 932 -0.08 45.30 -37.85
C GLU A 932 0.77 46.52 -37.46
N TRP A 933 2.01 46.61 -37.94
CA TRP A 933 2.95 47.66 -37.53
C TRP A 933 3.71 48.28 -38.72
N SER A 934 4.24 49.49 -38.52
CA SER A 934 5.11 50.16 -39.49
C SER A 934 6.29 50.86 -38.81
N GLY A 935 7.38 51.05 -39.56
CA GLY A 935 8.62 51.64 -39.07
C GLY A 935 9.32 50.75 -38.05
N ARG A 936 9.26 51.12 -36.78
CA ARG A 936 9.78 50.31 -35.66
C ARG A 936 8.77 50.27 -34.53
N ALA A 937 8.29 49.06 -34.21
CA ALA A 937 7.37 48.81 -33.11
C ALA A 937 7.99 47.87 -32.07
N PHE A 938 7.49 47.93 -30.84
CA PHE A 938 7.61 46.84 -29.87
C PHE A 938 6.19 46.39 -29.51
N ILE A 939 5.94 45.09 -29.54
CA ILE A 939 4.64 44.46 -29.27
C ILE A 939 4.81 43.51 -28.10
N GLY A 940 4.00 43.61 -27.04
CA GLY A 940 4.21 42.82 -25.84
C GLY A 940 3.03 42.82 -24.87
N VAL A 941 3.29 42.39 -23.63
CA VAL A 941 2.37 42.52 -22.50
C VAL A 941 3.14 42.99 -21.26
N ALA A 942 2.47 43.71 -20.36
CA ALA A 942 3.00 44.13 -19.07
C ALA A 942 2.00 43.91 -17.94
N TYR A 943 2.49 43.68 -16.73
CA TYR A 943 1.66 43.79 -15.53
C TYR A 943 1.28 45.24 -15.25
N ARG A 944 0.17 45.46 -14.52
CA ARG A 944 -0.25 46.82 -14.16
C ARG A 944 0.81 47.53 -13.32
N ARG A 945 1.51 46.80 -12.45
CA ARG A 945 2.61 47.31 -11.60
C ARG A 945 3.87 47.81 -12.33
N MET A 946 4.03 47.59 -13.64
CA MET A 946 5.23 48.06 -14.36
C MET A 946 5.33 49.59 -14.30
N THR A 947 6.51 50.13 -13.97
CA THR A 947 6.73 51.57 -13.82
C THR A 947 6.32 52.35 -15.08
N ARG A 948 5.80 53.57 -14.92
CA ARG A 948 5.38 54.44 -16.04
C ARG A 948 6.31 55.62 -16.28
N LYS A 949 7.12 55.98 -15.28
CA LYS A 949 7.90 57.22 -15.24
C LYS A 949 9.41 57.00 -15.42
N GLY A 950 10.08 57.97 -16.03
CA GLY A 950 11.54 58.02 -16.20
C GLY A 950 12.12 57.10 -17.27
N GLU A 951 13.41 57.26 -17.53
CA GLU A 951 14.16 56.59 -18.62
C GLU A 951 14.71 55.18 -18.27
N GLY A 952 14.41 54.66 -17.08
CA GLY A 952 14.90 53.39 -16.58
C GLY A 952 14.47 52.15 -17.39
N HIS A 953 14.99 50.98 -17.00
CA HIS A 953 14.54 49.70 -17.56
C HIS A 953 13.20 49.25 -16.95
N ASP A 954 12.87 49.72 -15.75
CA ASP A 954 11.61 49.42 -15.04
C ASP A 954 10.38 50.01 -15.75
N SER A 955 10.57 51.10 -16.51
CA SER A 955 9.54 51.72 -17.34
C SER A 955 9.56 51.26 -18.81
N TRP A 956 10.56 50.47 -19.22
CA TRP A 956 10.74 50.02 -20.60
C TRP A 956 10.09 48.65 -20.82
N LEU A 957 9.07 48.61 -21.68
CA LEU A 957 8.33 47.40 -22.05
C LEU A 957 9.26 46.28 -22.59
N GLY A 958 9.35 45.16 -21.88
CA GLY A 958 10.22 44.01 -22.20
C GLY A 958 11.63 44.05 -21.61
N LYS A 959 12.05 45.11 -20.90
CA LYS A 959 13.37 45.18 -20.26
C LYS A 959 13.39 44.90 -18.75
N ASN A 960 12.23 44.84 -18.11
CA ASN A 960 12.07 44.46 -16.70
C ASN A 960 11.56 43.01 -16.53
N ASP A 961 11.29 42.61 -15.29
CA ASP A 961 10.76 41.29 -14.93
C ASP A 961 9.22 41.18 -15.07
N SER A 962 8.55 42.31 -15.21
CA SER A 962 7.10 42.50 -15.15
C SER A 962 6.49 42.79 -16.53
N SER A 963 7.25 42.51 -17.60
CA SER A 963 6.82 42.64 -18.99
C SER A 963 7.63 41.75 -19.96
N TRP A 964 7.05 41.45 -21.11
CA TRP A 964 7.58 40.58 -22.16
C TRP A 964 7.23 41.17 -23.53
N GLY A 965 8.07 40.96 -24.55
CA GLY A 965 7.63 41.23 -25.92
C GLY A 965 8.67 41.11 -27.02
N LEU A 966 8.33 41.70 -28.16
CA LEU A 966 8.94 41.52 -29.47
C LEU A 966 9.25 42.88 -30.10
N ASN A 967 10.54 43.19 -30.27
CA ASN A 967 11.01 44.32 -31.07
C ASN A 967 10.91 43.96 -32.56
N CYS A 968 10.14 44.75 -33.31
CA CYS A 968 9.78 44.53 -34.72
C CYS A 968 10.31 45.71 -35.56
N ASN A 969 11.05 45.40 -36.63
CA ASN A 969 11.59 46.39 -37.57
C ASN A 969 12.00 45.71 -38.89
N SER A 970 12.42 46.49 -39.89
CA SER A 970 12.79 46.01 -41.23
C SER A 970 13.96 45.01 -41.29
N THR A 971 14.73 44.81 -40.22
CA THR A 971 15.79 43.78 -40.14
C THR A 971 15.35 42.50 -39.41
N GLY A 972 14.05 42.38 -39.06
CA GLY A 972 13.45 41.21 -38.44
C GLY A 972 13.06 41.40 -36.96
N TYR A 973 12.76 40.28 -36.30
CA TYR A 973 12.20 40.26 -34.95
C TYR A 973 13.22 39.88 -33.88
N ARG A 974 13.07 40.46 -32.68
CA ARG A 974 13.90 40.13 -31.51
C ARG A 974 13.07 40.11 -30.23
N THR A 975 13.20 39.05 -29.44
CA THR A 975 12.43 38.84 -28.21
C THR A 975 13.18 39.38 -27.00
N TRP A 976 12.50 40.17 -26.16
CA TRP A 976 13.09 40.81 -24.98
C TRP A 976 12.28 40.47 -23.71
N HIS A 977 12.99 40.05 -22.65
CA HIS A 977 12.49 39.94 -21.27
C HIS A 977 13.66 40.09 -20.30
N ARG A 978 13.48 40.77 -19.15
CA ARG A 978 14.55 41.03 -18.14
C ARG A 978 15.84 41.63 -18.73
N GLY A 979 15.72 42.39 -19.82
CA GLY A 979 16.85 43.00 -20.51
C GLY A 979 17.69 42.05 -21.38
N MET A 980 17.39 40.74 -21.39
CA MET A 980 17.98 39.80 -22.34
C MET A 980 17.30 39.98 -23.71
N GLU A 981 18.11 40.09 -24.76
CA GLU A 981 17.67 40.21 -26.16
C GLU A 981 18.08 38.95 -26.92
N THR A 982 17.13 38.30 -27.60
CA THR A 982 17.40 37.15 -28.48
C THR A 982 16.87 37.44 -29.89
N ALA A 983 17.67 37.14 -30.92
CA ALA A 983 17.24 37.28 -32.31
C ALA A 983 16.39 36.08 -32.74
N VAL A 984 15.28 36.33 -33.45
CA VAL A 984 14.46 35.26 -34.04
C VAL A 984 14.98 34.96 -35.44
N ALA A 985 15.39 33.72 -35.69
CA ALA A 985 15.98 33.29 -36.97
C ALA A 985 14.93 32.97 -38.05
N ILE A 986 14.03 33.92 -38.31
CA ILE A 986 12.92 33.78 -39.29
C ILE A 986 12.93 35.00 -40.23
N GLN A 987 12.66 34.77 -41.51
CA GLN A 987 12.60 35.82 -42.52
C GLN A 987 11.29 36.63 -42.40
N LEU A 988 11.43 37.95 -42.37
CA LEU A 988 10.30 38.89 -42.41
C LEU A 988 9.59 38.79 -43.77
N VAL A 989 8.35 38.29 -43.78
CA VAL A 989 7.47 38.28 -44.96
C VAL A 989 6.14 39.03 -44.73
N SER A 990 5.86 39.46 -43.48
CA SER A 990 4.65 40.21 -43.14
C SER A 990 4.90 41.18 -42.00
N ASN A 991 4.27 42.35 -42.04
CA ASN A 991 4.26 43.34 -40.96
C ASN A 991 3.13 43.10 -39.94
N ARG A 992 2.49 41.92 -39.94
CA ARG A 992 1.48 41.55 -38.96
C ARG A 992 1.98 40.49 -37.98
N VAL A 993 1.76 40.75 -36.69
CA VAL A 993 2.16 39.89 -35.58
C VAL A 993 0.91 39.44 -34.82
N GLY A 994 0.69 38.13 -34.75
CA GLY A 994 -0.30 37.52 -33.87
C GLY A 994 0.31 37.28 -32.48
N VAL A 995 -0.46 37.47 -31.42
CA VAL A 995 -0.03 37.21 -30.04
C VAL A 995 -1.06 36.33 -29.35
N PHE A 996 -0.62 35.17 -28.85
CA PHE A 996 -1.44 34.26 -28.05
C PHE A 996 -0.97 34.26 -26.60
N LEU A 997 -1.86 34.64 -25.70
CA LEU A 997 -1.71 34.45 -24.26
C LEU A 997 -2.50 33.19 -23.86
N ASP A 998 -1.83 32.23 -23.23
CA ASP A 998 -2.45 31.21 -22.41
C ASP A 998 -2.06 31.47 -20.96
N TRP A 999 -2.86 32.31 -20.29
CA TRP A 999 -2.59 32.74 -18.92
C TRP A 999 -2.60 31.55 -17.94
N PRO A 1000 -3.58 30.60 -17.99
CA PRO A 1000 -3.56 29.41 -17.13
C PRO A 1000 -2.35 28.48 -17.33
N ALA A 1001 -1.90 28.26 -18.57
CA ALA A 1001 -0.71 27.44 -18.85
C ALA A 1001 0.62 28.21 -18.65
N GLY A 1002 0.56 29.51 -18.33
CA GLY A 1002 1.74 30.34 -18.13
C GLY A 1002 2.54 30.57 -19.41
N LYS A 1003 1.88 30.72 -20.57
CA LYS A 1003 2.55 30.80 -21.88
C LYS A 1003 2.14 32.05 -22.66
N LEU A 1004 3.12 32.73 -23.25
CA LEU A 1004 2.90 33.87 -24.15
C LEU A 1004 3.66 33.62 -25.46
N SER A 1005 2.95 33.50 -26.56
CA SER A 1005 3.50 33.14 -27.87
C SER A 1005 3.27 34.23 -28.91
N PHE A 1006 4.30 34.50 -29.70
CA PHE A 1006 4.28 35.47 -30.80
C PHE A 1006 4.35 34.74 -32.13
N PHE A 1007 3.56 35.20 -33.11
CA PHE A 1007 3.45 34.64 -34.44
C PHE A 1007 3.59 35.74 -35.49
N GLN A 1008 4.14 35.40 -36.65
CA GLN A 1008 4.12 36.22 -37.85
C GLN A 1008 2.97 35.72 -38.72
N VAL A 1009 2.05 36.60 -39.09
CA VAL A 1009 0.82 36.22 -39.81
C VAL A 1009 0.95 36.64 -41.27
N SER A 1010 1.01 35.66 -42.18
CA SER A 1010 0.98 35.88 -43.63
C SER A 1010 -0.26 35.21 -44.20
N ASP A 1011 -1.04 35.93 -45.00
CA ASP A 1011 -2.19 35.37 -45.74
C ASP A 1011 -3.24 34.68 -44.85
N GLY A 1012 -3.26 35.01 -43.55
CA GLY A 1012 -4.11 34.41 -42.51
C GLY A 1012 -3.42 33.35 -41.64
N GLU A 1013 -2.27 32.82 -42.06
CA GLU A 1013 -1.59 31.71 -41.39
C GLU A 1013 -0.55 32.18 -40.34
N PRO A 1014 -0.67 31.76 -39.06
CA PRO A 1014 0.21 32.20 -37.98
C PRO A 1014 1.46 31.32 -37.82
N THR A 1015 2.61 31.78 -38.34
CA THR A 1015 3.92 31.12 -38.15
C THR A 1015 4.53 31.49 -36.80
N LEU A 1016 4.85 30.51 -35.94
CA LEU A 1016 5.40 30.75 -34.60
C LEU A 1016 6.80 31.40 -34.64
N LEU A 1017 6.94 32.56 -34.00
CA LEU A 1017 8.22 33.25 -33.79
C LEU A 1017 8.89 32.84 -32.47
N HIS A 1018 8.15 32.81 -31.37
CA HIS A 1018 8.67 32.51 -30.03
C HIS A 1018 7.56 32.20 -29.01
N SER A 1019 7.90 31.47 -27.95
CA SER A 1019 7.04 31.28 -26.77
C SER A 1019 7.81 31.52 -25.47
N PHE A 1020 7.45 32.56 -24.72
CA PHE A 1020 7.83 32.71 -23.31
C PHE A 1020 6.99 31.79 -22.44
N HIS A 1021 7.58 31.29 -21.35
CA HIS A 1021 6.91 30.48 -20.33
C HIS A 1021 7.20 31.08 -18.94
N THR A 1022 6.16 31.36 -18.15
CA THR A 1022 6.23 32.10 -16.89
C THR A 1022 4.95 31.91 -16.06
N THR A 1023 5.04 31.94 -14.72
CA THR A 1023 3.83 31.94 -13.87
C THR A 1023 3.25 33.35 -13.83
N PHE A 1024 2.06 33.55 -14.42
CA PHE A 1024 1.39 34.85 -14.33
C PHE A 1024 0.73 35.05 -12.96
N THR A 1025 0.98 36.20 -12.33
CA THR A 1025 0.54 36.49 -10.94
C THR A 1025 -0.62 37.48 -10.84
N GLU A 1026 -0.86 38.25 -11.90
CA GLU A 1026 -1.90 39.29 -12.01
C GLU A 1026 -2.33 39.42 -13.49
N PRO A 1027 -3.38 40.19 -13.83
CA PRO A 1027 -3.77 40.42 -15.22
C PRO A 1027 -2.65 41.10 -16.02
N VAL A 1028 -2.41 40.61 -17.24
CA VAL A 1028 -1.44 41.22 -18.16
C VAL A 1028 -2.15 42.09 -19.20
N TYR A 1029 -1.60 43.27 -19.44
CA TYR A 1029 -2.15 44.28 -20.34
C TYR A 1029 -1.30 44.29 -21.61
N PRO A 1030 -1.88 44.04 -22.80
CA PRO A 1030 -1.20 44.19 -24.07
C PRO A 1030 -0.60 45.59 -24.22
N GLY A 1031 0.63 45.69 -24.73
CA GLY A 1031 1.41 46.91 -24.69
C GLY A 1031 2.24 47.13 -25.94
N PHE A 1032 2.40 48.40 -26.29
CA PHE A 1032 3.04 48.83 -27.53
C PHE A 1032 4.05 49.96 -27.30
N ARG A 1033 5.07 50.03 -28.16
CA ARG A 1033 6.07 51.13 -28.18
C ARG A 1033 6.40 51.52 -29.61
N LEU A 1034 6.55 52.81 -29.90
CA LEU A 1034 6.82 53.31 -31.26
C LEU A 1034 8.20 54.02 -31.35
N GLY A 1035 9.10 53.40 -32.12
CA GLY A 1035 10.54 53.64 -32.08
C GLY A 1035 11.02 54.83 -32.91
N TRP A 1036 10.43 55.07 -34.08
CA TRP A 1036 10.70 56.22 -34.94
C TRP A 1036 9.47 57.13 -35.03
N VAL A 1037 9.65 58.35 -35.52
CA VAL A 1037 8.53 59.16 -36.06
C VAL A 1037 7.89 58.37 -37.21
N ASP A 1038 6.60 58.55 -37.45
CA ASP A 1038 5.78 57.83 -38.43
C ASP A 1038 5.63 56.32 -38.22
N SER A 1039 6.20 55.77 -37.13
CA SER A 1039 5.95 54.39 -36.74
C SER A 1039 4.51 54.24 -36.23
N THR A 1040 3.86 53.14 -36.61
CA THR A 1040 2.46 52.85 -36.25
C THR A 1040 2.29 51.44 -35.66
N VAL A 1041 1.24 51.26 -34.88
CA VAL A 1041 0.63 49.96 -34.58
C VAL A 1041 -0.89 50.04 -34.76
N TYR A 1042 -1.49 48.96 -35.25
CA TYR A 1042 -2.92 48.81 -35.45
C TYR A 1042 -3.42 47.46 -34.91
N LEU A 1043 -4.35 47.51 -33.96
CA LEU A 1043 -5.09 46.34 -33.46
C LEU A 1043 -6.12 45.93 -34.50
N CYS A 1044 -5.92 44.75 -35.11
CA CYS A 1044 -6.72 44.22 -36.21
C CYS A 1044 -8.14 43.82 -35.76
#